data_AF-A0A0D2HLH3-F1
#
_entry.id   AF-A0A0D2HLH3-F1
#
_cell.length_a   1.000
_cell.length_b   1.000
_cell.length_c   1.000
_cell.angle_alpha   90.00
_cell.angle_beta   90.00
_cell.angle_gamma   90.00
#
_symmetry.space_group_name_H-M   'P 1'
#
loop_
_entity.id
_entity.type
_entity.pdbx_description
1 polymer ?
#
loop_
_entity_poly.entity_id
_entity_poly.type
_entity_poly.pdbx_seq_one_letter_code
_entity_poly.pdbx_strand_id
1 'polypeptide(L)'
;MPSPPSPTARDANGGDHARARPAPSKNKSSSSTSSRRQRRRRKPATGSAFSAQFRLNRQRGETEALLATQHDEEDFADSDGLYPPHCTWTSRDQDRLGGRPPAEADPFGNAHCNVYENIHRIRRDIITSIDDPYSLDQLKAPRMNISVVRPLVDSLYETNDLSIVYCLLVNRMQFIREQSYATHHQTVNLTRALLCELVAEKILRRYNEHNPGPRGLLKLANILVAGFEPFQGAPDEVTSQSQHAMHYWTAQRRSESGKVERKLTALEVAIVSASKSFLASSACQKVVDAIYRGKVVYTPSSFIDIIPDHWKKRPISLYDPRRAPLLNQYRLIVPRTRNLIEVCQFVILLALYIAVMAARENRMDTTYEVLELVFDVYGAGWVLDQLASILEHGWGVYTQNLWSFLDVMFSTIFIIYLVLRICASSFVDEEKSIALARTALDILSCAAPVLIPRLAFNVMSENMLFLSLRAMMSDFLTLTALAVWCFAGFLLSLKWLHAGAHQAVTIGEWMIWIWFGLDGTGIDQSPDFHWLLGPALMVLFAFLGNTLFLTVLVSMLTNTFSGIVGNAVQEIQFRRAVLTFEGVKSDAIFAYMPPFNILALILVLPLKWMLSKRMFHKVNVVAVRAINLPTLLIVAWYERRTLWISDKRKIASSKKIDWKHPGGPRATPAQYWALSRFSVHGDIHAVFDIDPPQSVLDKIAEEDNLNHSDDMGILSNTKLQDQFTHLSQPRRESQTVDSSQNPPVNPEPAKSGRRESQVDQKLKDQFRDSSDEGGDDDQHPPGYRKPNRRERIDSLVDLDGGQDGRFLEATARLHKIEDALERMEAMLAQLMGAGDASSENSEGREELASEIREDSIK
;
A
#
# COMPACT_ATOMS: atom_id res chain seq x y z
N MET A 1 22.55 20.51 48.25
CA MET A 1 22.45 21.58 49.27
C MET A 1 21.25 22.47 48.93
N PRO A 2 20.65 23.19 49.91
CA PRO A 2 19.26 22.84 50.24
C PRO A 2 18.21 23.98 50.23
N SER A 3 16.98 23.56 50.52
CA SER A 3 15.87 24.32 51.17
C SER A 3 14.86 25.05 50.26
N PRO A 4 13.56 25.12 50.68
CA PRO A 4 12.46 25.09 49.70
C PRO A 4 11.36 26.18 49.97
N PRO A 5 10.04 25.96 50.19
CA PRO A 5 9.02 26.91 49.68
C PRO A 5 8.17 27.62 50.77
N SER A 6 7.33 28.59 50.37
CA SER A 6 5.96 28.78 50.92
C SER A 6 5.17 29.90 50.19
N PRO A 7 3.82 29.99 50.34
CA PRO A 7 2.96 30.90 49.56
C PRO A 7 2.11 31.88 50.42
N THR A 8 1.16 32.57 49.78
CA THR A 8 -0.01 33.31 50.35
C THR A 8 0.27 34.61 51.13
N ALA A 9 -0.65 35.59 51.22
CA ALA A 9 -1.80 36.02 50.39
C ALA A 9 -2.40 37.36 50.93
N ARG A 10 -3.48 37.82 50.28
CA ARG A 10 -4.65 38.56 50.85
C ARG A 10 -4.70 40.11 50.89
N ASP A 11 -5.96 40.54 51.05
CA ASP A 11 -6.51 41.83 51.52
C ASP A 11 -6.50 43.05 50.57
N ALA A 12 -7.54 43.92 50.52
CA ALA A 12 -8.92 43.83 51.08
C ALA A 12 -9.89 44.92 50.48
N ASN A 13 -11.20 44.79 50.80
CA ASN A 13 -12.31 45.78 50.70
C ASN A 13 -12.74 46.28 49.30
N GLY A 14 -13.96 46.78 49.08
CA GLY A 14 -15.22 46.89 49.87
C GLY A 14 -16.40 47.12 48.87
N GLY A 15 -17.70 46.88 49.13
CA GLY A 15 -18.56 47.35 50.24
C GLY A 15 -19.30 48.64 49.82
N ASP A 16 -20.57 48.94 50.14
CA ASP A 16 -21.73 48.21 50.70
C ASP A 16 -23.00 49.11 50.48
N HIS A 17 -24.26 48.61 50.60
CA HIS A 17 -25.56 49.35 50.80
C HIS A 17 -26.82 48.55 50.35
N ALA A 18 -28.06 48.91 50.77
CA ALA A 18 -28.71 48.48 52.02
C ALA A 18 -30.25 48.76 52.07
N ARG A 19 -31.07 47.76 52.49
CA ARG A 19 -32.46 47.84 53.07
C ARG A 19 -33.62 48.42 52.19
N ALA A 20 -34.93 48.27 52.49
CA ALA A 20 -35.73 47.15 53.05
C ALA A 20 -37.29 47.39 53.04
N ARG A 21 -38.12 46.40 52.58
CA ARG A 21 -39.54 46.10 52.97
C ARG A 21 -40.65 47.19 52.73
N PRO A 22 -41.99 46.96 52.96
CA PRO A 22 -42.78 45.74 53.30
C PRO A 22 -44.12 45.46 52.50
N ALA A 23 -44.63 44.22 52.58
CA ALA A 23 -46.08 43.81 52.58
C ALA A 23 -46.96 44.04 51.31
N PRO A 24 -48.23 43.52 51.20
CA PRO A 24 -49.01 42.66 52.11
C PRO A 24 -49.74 41.41 51.51
N SER A 25 -50.13 40.45 52.38
CA SER A 25 -51.35 39.58 52.36
C SER A 25 -51.76 38.69 51.15
N LYS A 26 -52.46 37.55 51.29
CA LYS A 26 -52.85 36.67 52.43
C LYS A 26 -53.28 35.29 51.89
N ASN A 27 -52.99 34.20 52.63
CA ASN A 27 -53.53 32.85 52.37
C ASN A 27 -54.84 32.59 53.14
N LYS A 28 -55.60 31.56 52.72
CA LYS A 28 -56.37 30.70 53.64
C LYS A 28 -56.59 29.29 53.07
N SER A 29 -56.10 28.28 53.78
CA SER A 29 -56.47 26.86 53.66
C SER A 29 -56.43 26.24 55.07
N SER A 30 -57.04 25.07 55.25
CA SER A 30 -57.35 24.51 56.57
C SER A 30 -56.18 23.81 57.29
N SER A 31 -56.36 23.65 58.60
CA SER A 31 -55.71 22.70 59.52
C SER A 31 -55.79 21.23 59.06
N SER A 32 -54.97 20.26 59.51
CA SER A 32 -53.65 20.21 60.20
C SER A 32 -53.23 18.69 60.29
N THR A 33 -52.23 18.14 61.00
CA THR A 33 -51.29 18.61 62.05
C THR A 33 -50.04 17.70 62.14
N SER A 34 -48.83 18.27 62.28
CA SER A 34 -47.59 17.57 62.74
C SER A 34 -47.03 16.43 61.84
N SER A 35 -45.74 16.03 61.86
CA SER A 35 -44.54 16.54 62.55
C SER A 35 -43.30 16.28 61.64
N ARG A 36 -42.42 17.26 61.35
CA ARG A 36 -41.28 17.76 62.16
C ARG A 36 -39.98 16.92 62.10
N ARG A 37 -39.11 17.11 61.08
CA ARG A 37 -37.67 17.43 61.32
C ARG A 37 -36.80 17.87 60.10
N GLN A 38 -36.31 19.10 60.20
CA GLN A 38 -34.94 19.58 59.94
C GLN A 38 -34.14 19.16 58.67
N ARG A 39 -34.08 20.09 57.71
CA ARG A 39 -32.85 20.69 57.12
C ARG A 39 -31.58 19.81 56.97
N ARG A 40 -31.17 19.58 55.72
CA ARG A 40 -29.84 20.02 55.21
C ARG A 40 -29.77 20.01 53.67
N ARG A 41 -29.55 21.18 53.05
CA ARG A 41 -29.13 21.29 51.64
C ARG A 41 -27.70 20.74 51.52
N ARG A 42 -27.45 19.81 50.59
CA ARG A 42 -26.11 19.48 50.04
C ARG A 42 -26.22 19.26 48.52
N LYS A 43 -25.10 19.50 47.83
CA LYS A 43 -24.98 19.65 46.37
C LYS A 43 -25.53 18.44 45.59
N PRO A 44 -26.11 18.61 44.38
CA PRO A 44 -26.36 17.50 43.46
C PRO A 44 -25.02 16.87 43.06
N ALA A 45 -25.00 15.54 42.93
CA ALA A 45 -23.76 14.79 42.75
C ALA A 45 -23.49 14.46 41.28
N THR A 46 -22.54 15.16 40.66
CA THR A 46 -22.04 14.85 39.29
C THR A 46 -21.45 13.45 39.19
N GLY A 47 -20.90 12.89 40.28
CA GLY A 47 -20.49 11.49 40.37
C GLY A 47 -21.64 10.48 40.28
N SER A 48 -22.89 10.89 40.53
CA SER A 48 -24.07 10.01 40.38
C SER A 48 -24.28 9.64 38.91
N ALA A 49 -24.23 10.63 38.00
CA ALA A 49 -24.37 10.40 36.56
C ALA A 49 -23.31 9.42 36.03
N PHE A 50 -22.03 9.64 36.38
CA PHE A 50 -20.95 8.74 35.97
C PHE A 50 -21.14 7.31 36.52
N SER A 51 -21.53 7.15 37.79
CA SER A 51 -21.77 5.81 38.36
C SER A 51 -23.02 5.12 37.79
N ALA A 52 -24.07 5.88 37.45
CA ALA A 52 -25.26 5.38 36.77
C ALA A 52 -24.94 4.96 35.32
N GLN A 53 -24.17 5.76 34.59
CA GLN A 53 -23.79 5.46 33.22
C GLN A 53 -22.73 4.34 33.12
N PHE A 54 -21.86 4.20 34.12
CA PHE A 54 -20.98 3.03 34.26
C PHE A 54 -21.78 1.77 34.61
N ARG A 55 -22.84 1.88 35.45
CA ARG A 55 -23.79 0.77 35.70
C ARG A 55 -24.60 0.42 34.46
N LEU A 56 -25.07 1.39 33.68
CA LEU A 56 -25.78 1.14 32.42
C LEU A 56 -24.87 0.51 31.37
N ASN A 57 -23.64 0.98 31.20
CA ASN A 57 -22.67 0.33 30.31
C ASN A 57 -22.28 -1.07 30.79
N ARG A 58 -22.24 -1.30 32.11
CA ARG A 58 -22.01 -2.63 32.69
C ARG A 58 -23.21 -3.55 32.48
N GLN A 59 -24.42 -3.11 32.80
CA GLN A 59 -25.66 -3.88 32.57
C GLN A 59 -25.86 -4.14 31.09
N ARG A 60 -25.58 -3.17 30.21
CA ARG A 60 -25.58 -3.36 28.76
C ARG A 60 -24.54 -4.36 28.30
N GLY A 61 -23.32 -4.32 28.85
CA GLY A 61 -22.30 -5.34 28.59
C GLY A 61 -22.63 -6.71 29.19
N GLU A 62 -23.44 -6.78 30.24
CA GLU A 62 -23.96 -8.01 30.85
C GLU A 62 -25.18 -8.55 30.09
N THR A 63 -26.05 -7.71 29.53
CA THR A 63 -27.16 -8.14 28.64
C THR A 63 -26.70 -8.45 27.23
N GLU A 64 -25.72 -7.73 26.67
CA GLU A 64 -25.05 -8.09 25.42
C GLU A 64 -24.24 -9.39 25.58
N ALA A 65 -23.70 -9.67 26.78
CA ALA A 65 -23.12 -10.98 27.09
C ALA A 65 -24.17 -12.08 27.28
N LEU A 66 -25.30 -11.80 27.94
CA LEU A 66 -26.37 -12.79 28.10
C LEU A 66 -27.07 -13.13 26.77
N LEU A 67 -27.30 -12.12 25.92
CA LEU A 67 -27.81 -12.31 24.56
C LEU A 67 -26.81 -13.06 23.68
N ALA A 68 -25.50 -12.85 23.85
CA ALA A 68 -24.49 -13.72 23.23
C ALA A 68 -24.65 -15.18 23.73
N THR A 69 -24.77 -15.41 25.05
CA THR A 69 -25.00 -16.78 25.58
C THR A 69 -26.32 -17.43 25.18
N GLN A 70 -27.24 -16.71 24.51
CA GLN A 70 -28.46 -17.27 23.91
C GLN A 70 -28.40 -17.42 22.37
N HIS A 71 -27.24 -17.13 21.76
CA HIS A 71 -26.90 -17.49 20.37
C HIS A 71 -25.59 -18.31 20.27
N ASP A 72 -24.81 -18.41 21.36
CA ASP A 72 -23.49 -19.06 21.39
C ASP A 72 -23.50 -20.57 21.05
N GLU A 73 -24.62 -21.28 21.13
CA GLU A 73 -24.65 -22.74 20.87
C GLU A 73 -24.44 -23.13 19.39
N GLU A 74 -24.75 -22.24 18.45
CA GLU A 74 -24.53 -22.47 17.00
C GLU A 74 -23.25 -21.82 16.46
N ASP A 75 -22.69 -20.81 17.15
CA ASP A 75 -21.57 -19.99 16.66
C ASP A 75 -20.16 -20.53 17.02
N PHE A 76 -20.07 -21.84 17.26
CA PHE A 76 -18.88 -22.48 17.81
C PHE A 76 -17.80 -22.82 16.77
N ALA A 77 -16.63 -22.19 16.91
CA ALA A 77 -15.42 -22.52 16.14
C ALA A 77 -14.97 -23.98 16.36
N ASP A 78 -14.36 -24.58 15.34
CA ASP A 78 -14.01 -26.01 15.30
C ASP A 78 -12.77 -26.39 16.14
N SER A 79 -12.38 -27.67 16.06
CA SER A 79 -11.23 -28.25 16.75
C SER A 79 -9.87 -27.80 16.20
N ASP A 80 -9.79 -27.21 15.00
CA ASP A 80 -8.61 -26.52 14.47
C ASP A 80 -8.62 -25.01 14.86
N GLY A 81 -9.70 -24.55 15.51
CA GLY A 81 -9.93 -23.19 15.99
C GLY A 81 -10.53 -22.25 14.95
N LEU A 82 -11.18 -22.76 13.90
CA LEU A 82 -11.68 -21.99 12.77
C LEU A 82 -13.19 -21.72 12.85
N TYR A 83 -13.60 -20.55 12.35
CA TYR A 83 -14.99 -20.14 12.17
C TYR A 83 -15.19 -19.54 10.76
N PRO A 84 -16.16 -20.01 9.95
CA PRO A 84 -17.14 -21.05 10.25
C PRO A 84 -16.49 -22.44 10.45
N PRO A 85 -17.09 -23.33 11.26
CA PRO A 85 -16.47 -24.57 11.69
C PRO A 85 -16.49 -25.66 10.62
N HIS A 86 -15.47 -26.52 10.60
CA HIS A 86 -15.36 -27.74 9.78
C HIS A 86 -15.24 -27.55 8.26
N CYS A 87 -15.35 -26.33 7.75
CA CYS A 87 -15.30 -25.95 6.33
C CYS A 87 -13.96 -26.19 5.59
N THR A 88 -13.02 -26.98 6.14
CA THR A 88 -11.72 -27.26 5.50
C THR A 88 -11.78 -28.47 4.57
N TRP A 89 -11.38 -28.32 3.31
CA TRP A 89 -11.44 -29.38 2.30
C TRP A 89 -10.04 -29.87 1.87
N THR A 90 -9.97 -31.03 1.20
CA THR A 90 -8.71 -31.49 0.58
C THR A 90 -8.67 -31.16 -0.91
N SER A 91 -7.47 -31.04 -1.50
CA SER A 91 -7.36 -30.81 -2.96
C SER A 91 -8.13 -31.86 -3.78
N ARG A 92 -8.17 -33.13 -3.33
CA ARG A 92 -8.98 -34.19 -3.95
C ARG A 92 -10.48 -33.85 -4.00
N ASP A 93 -10.99 -33.18 -2.98
CA ASP A 93 -12.40 -32.79 -2.89
C ASP A 93 -12.68 -31.56 -3.77
N GLN A 94 -11.69 -30.68 -3.96
CA GLN A 94 -11.76 -29.60 -4.94
C GLN A 94 -11.75 -30.10 -6.39
N ASP A 95 -10.89 -31.08 -6.71
CA ASP A 95 -10.86 -31.70 -8.04
C ASP A 95 -12.18 -32.42 -8.35
N ARG A 96 -12.78 -33.09 -7.37
CA ARG A 96 -14.15 -33.67 -7.44
C ARG A 96 -15.22 -32.61 -7.73
N LEU A 97 -15.05 -31.39 -7.22
CA LEU A 97 -15.92 -30.24 -7.44
C LEU A 97 -15.50 -29.38 -8.65
N GLY A 98 -14.69 -29.94 -9.56
CA GLY A 98 -14.28 -29.29 -10.80
C GLY A 98 -13.52 -27.99 -10.58
N GLY A 99 -12.67 -27.94 -9.54
CA GLY A 99 -11.87 -26.78 -9.15
C GLY A 99 -12.57 -25.80 -8.20
N ARG A 100 -13.86 -25.98 -7.88
CA ARG A 100 -14.58 -25.11 -6.93
C ARG A 100 -14.38 -25.55 -5.47
N PRO A 101 -14.37 -24.62 -4.49
CA PRO A 101 -14.52 -24.98 -3.09
C PRO A 101 -15.91 -25.62 -2.84
N PRO A 102 -16.09 -26.44 -1.79
CA PRO A 102 -17.43 -26.85 -1.36
C PRO A 102 -18.23 -25.65 -0.87
N ALA A 103 -19.56 -25.67 -1.02
CA ALA A 103 -20.43 -24.56 -0.64
C ALA A 103 -20.29 -24.16 0.85
N GLU A 104 -20.05 -25.13 1.73
CA GLU A 104 -19.74 -24.92 3.16
C GLU A 104 -18.52 -24.01 3.39
N ALA A 105 -17.55 -24.01 2.47
CA ALA A 105 -16.34 -23.21 2.52
C ALA A 105 -16.50 -21.79 1.92
N ASP A 106 -17.67 -21.49 1.35
CA ASP A 106 -17.98 -20.21 0.72
C ASP A 106 -19.30 -19.62 1.28
N PRO A 107 -19.32 -19.19 2.56
CA PRO A 107 -20.53 -18.78 3.27
C PRO A 107 -21.18 -17.47 2.75
N PHE A 108 -20.60 -16.85 1.72
CA PHE A 108 -21.15 -15.67 1.03
C PHE A 108 -21.34 -15.87 -0.47
N GLY A 109 -21.07 -17.06 -1.02
CA GLY A 109 -21.28 -17.38 -2.43
C GLY A 109 -20.34 -16.66 -3.40
N ASN A 110 -19.11 -16.32 -3.00
CA ASN A 110 -18.11 -15.64 -3.84
C ASN A 110 -17.88 -16.36 -5.20
N ALA A 111 -18.00 -17.70 -5.23
CA ALA A 111 -17.87 -18.52 -6.44
C ALA A 111 -19.06 -18.44 -7.41
N HIS A 112 -20.13 -17.71 -7.05
CA HIS A 112 -21.34 -17.49 -7.85
C HIS A 112 -21.53 -16.03 -8.30
N CYS A 113 -20.67 -15.09 -7.88
CA CYS A 113 -20.72 -13.69 -8.31
C CYS A 113 -20.47 -13.53 -9.84
N ASN A 114 -21.17 -12.58 -10.48
CA ASN A 114 -21.07 -12.30 -11.92
C ASN A 114 -19.90 -11.34 -12.22
N VAL A 115 -18.66 -11.77 -11.95
CA VAL A 115 -17.45 -10.92 -12.04
C VAL A 115 -17.28 -10.29 -13.43
N TYR A 116 -17.41 -11.08 -14.49
CA TYR A 116 -17.23 -10.61 -15.88
C TYR A 116 -18.24 -9.51 -16.26
N GLU A 117 -19.52 -9.75 -16.00
CA GLU A 117 -20.62 -8.82 -16.28
C GLU A 117 -20.48 -7.52 -15.46
N ASN A 118 -20.16 -7.63 -14.16
CA ASN A 118 -19.88 -6.49 -13.30
C ASN A 118 -18.68 -5.66 -13.77
N ILE A 119 -17.61 -6.27 -14.30
CA ILE A 119 -16.46 -5.54 -14.86
C ILE A 119 -16.90 -4.64 -16.02
N HIS A 120 -17.69 -5.16 -16.97
CA HIS A 120 -18.16 -4.38 -18.12
C HIS A 120 -19.23 -3.34 -17.74
N ARG A 121 -20.15 -3.67 -16.82
CA ARG A 121 -21.14 -2.73 -16.26
C ARG A 121 -20.47 -1.52 -15.60
N ILE A 122 -19.61 -1.78 -14.61
CA ILE A 122 -18.88 -0.72 -13.88
C ILE A 122 -18.04 0.14 -14.82
N ARG A 123 -17.49 -0.44 -15.89
CA ARG A 123 -16.77 0.32 -16.93
C ARG A 123 -17.69 1.30 -17.66
N ARG A 124 -18.88 0.86 -18.08
CA ARG A 124 -19.91 1.69 -18.72
C ARG A 124 -20.34 2.82 -17.80
N ASP A 125 -20.71 2.52 -16.55
CA ASP A 125 -21.19 3.50 -15.56
C ASP A 125 -20.17 4.59 -15.22
N ILE A 126 -18.88 4.24 -15.19
CA ILE A 126 -17.79 5.19 -14.89
C ILE A 126 -17.38 6.01 -16.12
N ILE A 127 -17.61 5.51 -17.33
CA ILE A 127 -17.45 6.29 -18.56
C ILE A 127 -18.61 7.29 -18.71
N THR A 128 -19.86 6.88 -18.49
CA THR A 128 -21.05 7.75 -18.66
C THR A 128 -21.23 8.79 -17.56
N SER A 129 -20.59 8.63 -16.39
CA SER A 129 -20.75 9.56 -15.26
C SER A 129 -19.68 10.64 -15.13
N ILE A 130 -18.53 10.50 -15.82
CA ILE A 130 -17.46 11.52 -15.87
C ILE A 130 -16.80 11.55 -17.25
N ASP A 131 -16.90 12.69 -17.93
CA ASP A 131 -16.09 13.05 -19.11
C ASP A 131 -15.05 14.16 -18.82
N ASP A 132 -15.21 14.95 -17.75
CA ASP A 132 -14.29 16.02 -17.35
C ASP A 132 -13.16 15.53 -16.40
N PRO A 133 -11.98 16.17 -16.43
CA PRO A 133 -10.91 15.91 -15.46
C PRO A 133 -11.17 16.59 -14.10
N TYR A 134 -11.34 15.79 -13.05
CA TYR A 134 -11.48 16.22 -11.65
C TYR A 134 -10.37 15.63 -10.75
N SER A 135 -9.95 16.41 -9.75
CA SER A 135 -9.04 15.95 -8.68
C SER A 135 -9.76 15.14 -7.60
N LEU A 136 -9.00 14.35 -6.83
CA LEU A 136 -9.55 13.54 -5.72
C LEU A 136 -10.34 14.39 -4.70
N ASP A 137 -9.89 15.61 -4.41
CA ASP A 137 -10.54 16.51 -3.46
C ASP A 137 -11.79 17.18 -4.07
N GLN A 138 -11.84 17.38 -5.40
CA GLN A 138 -13.06 17.79 -6.12
C GLN A 138 -14.10 16.66 -6.14
N LEU A 139 -13.70 15.40 -6.38
CA LEU A 139 -14.57 14.22 -6.29
C LEU A 139 -15.10 14.00 -4.86
N LYS A 140 -14.31 14.37 -3.83
CA LYS A 140 -14.72 14.33 -2.42
C LYS A 140 -15.57 15.54 -1.99
N ALA A 141 -15.64 16.62 -2.79
CA ALA A 141 -16.41 17.81 -2.47
C ALA A 141 -17.92 17.52 -2.36
N PRO A 142 -18.68 18.17 -1.46
CA PRO A 142 -20.07 17.79 -1.17
C PRO A 142 -21.01 17.74 -2.38
N ARG A 143 -20.84 18.63 -3.37
CA ARG A 143 -21.64 18.63 -4.61
C ARG A 143 -21.41 17.35 -5.42
N MET A 144 -20.17 17.10 -5.85
CA MET A 144 -19.81 15.94 -6.67
C MET A 144 -20.06 14.61 -5.94
N ASN A 145 -19.81 14.59 -4.63
CA ASN A 145 -20.12 13.45 -3.76
C ASN A 145 -21.62 13.11 -3.77
N ILE A 146 -22.52 14.11 -3.78
CA ILE A 146 -23.98 13.88 -3.82
C ILE A 146 -24.47 13.57 -5.25
N SER A 147 -23.92 14.22 -6.29
CA SER A 147 -24.42 14.11 -7.66
C SER A 147 -23.93 12.88 -8.44
N VAL A 148 -22.69 12.43 -8.19
CA VAL A 148 -22.06 11.32 -8.93
C VAL A 148 -21.70 10.18 -8.00
N VAL A 149 -20.91 10.45 -6.96
CA VAL A 149 -20.25 9.35 -6.22
C VAL A 149 -21.22 8.60 -5.31
N ARG A 150 -22.22 9.27 -4.72
CA ARG A 150 -23.22 8.62 -3.88
C ARG A 150 -24.18 7.74 -4.70
N PRO A 151 -24.80 8.20 -5.80
CA PRO A 151 -25.64 7.35 -6.64
C PRO A 151 -24.96 6.06 -7.09
N LEU A 152 -23.70 6.13 -7.54
CA LEU A 152 -22.91 4.95 -7.89
C LEU A 152 -22.69 4.01 -6.69
N VAL A 153 -22.47 4.55 -5.48
CA VAL A 153 -22.31 3.77 -4.23
C VAL A 153 -23.63 3.24 -3.68
N ASP A 154 -24.77 3.84 -4.01
CA ASP A 154 -26.11 3.34 -3.68
C ASP A 154 -26.46 2.18 -4.64
N SER A 155 -26.47 2.40 -5.96
CA SER A 155 -26.77 1.39 -6.97
C SER A 155 -25.85 0.15 -6.92
N LEU A 156 -24.53 0.33 -6.90
CA LEU A 156 -23.57 -0.79 -6.84
C LEU A 156 -23.54 -1.48 -5.47
N TYR A 157 -24.14 -0.91 -4.43
CA TYR A 157 -24.31 -1.60 -3.14
C TYR A 157 -25.60 -2.44 -3.11
N GLU A 158 -26.65 -1.98 -3.78
CA GLU A 158 -27.95 -2.65 -3.86
C GLU A 158 -27.90 -3.94 -4.70
N THR A 159 -26.95 -4.05 -5.63
CA THR A 159 -26.59 -5.32 -6.30
C THR A 159 -26.17 -6.42 -5.32
N ASN A 160 -25.73 -6.05 -4.11
CA ASN A 160 -25.31 -6.94 -3.00
C ASN A 160 -24.14 -7.91 -3.30
N ASP A 161 -23.56 -7.84 -4.50
CA ASP A 161 -22.55 -8.77 -4.99
C ASP A 161 -21.15 -8.46 -4.43
N LEU A 162 -20.50 -9.44 -3.79
CA LEU A 162 -19.21 -9.23 -3.10
C LEU A 162 -18.07 -8.88 -4.07
N SER A 163 -18.20 -9.27 -5.34
CA SER A 163 -17.22 -9.05 -6.40
C SER A 163 -17.01 -7.58 -6.79
N ILE A 164 -17.94 -6.69 -6.45
CA ILE A 164 -17.98 -5.31 -6.98
C ILE A 164 -16.73 -4.49 -6.57
N VAL A 165 -16.21 -4.71 -5.37
CA VAL A 165 -14.96 -4.05 -4.92
C VAL A 165 -13.75 -4.52 -5.74
N TYR A 166 -13.69 -5.79 -6.14
CA TYR A 166 -12.69 -6.31 -7.07
C TYR A 166 -12.86 -5.70 -8.46
N CYS A 167 -14.08 -5.67 -9.00
CA CYS A 167 -14.39 -5.17 -10.34
C CYS A 167 -14.08 -3.66 -10.51
N LEU A 168 -14.29 -2.87 -9.45
CA LEU A 168 -13.87 -1.45 -9.39
C LEU A 168 -12.34 -1.29 -9.45
N LEU A 169 -11.61 -2.12 -8.70
CA LEU A 169 -10.14 -2.07 -8.67
C LEU A 169 -9.50 -2.57 -9.98
N VAL A 170 -10.13 -3.56 -10.64
CA VAL A 170 -9.78 -4.02 -11.98
C VAL A 170 -9.99 -2.91 -13.01
N ASN A 171 -11.14 -2.24 -13.00
CA ASN A 171 -11.39 -1.08 -13.85
C ASN A 171 -10.41 0.08 -13.57
N ARG A 172 -10.08 0.34 -12.29
CA ARG A 172 -9.05 1.31 -11.91
C ARG A 172 -7.69 1.00 -12.54
N MET A 173 -7.26 -0.26 -12.49
CA MET A 173 -6.01 -0.70 -13.11
C MET A 173 -6.04 -0.54 -14.64
N GLN A 174 -7.18 -0.80 -15.27
CA GLN A 174 -7.37 -0.61 -16.71
C GLN A 174 -7.35 0.86 -17.12
N PHE A 175 -8.04 1.76 -16.40
CA PHE A 175 -7.99 3.20 -16.69
C PHE A 175 -6.58 3.80 -16.52
N ILE A 176 -5.78 3.27 -15.57
CA ILE A 176 -4.36 3.64 -15.43
C ILE A 176 -3.50 3.08 -16.60
N ARG A 177 -3.80 1.87 -17.12
CA ARG A 177 -3.20 1.36 -18.36
C ARG A 177 -3.56 2.27 -19.55
N GLU A 178 -4.81 2.71 -19.65
CA GLU A 178 -5.28 3.58 -20.73
C GLU A 178 -4.69 5.00 -20.64
N GLN A 179 -4.45 5.52 -19.43
CA GLN A 179 -3.77 6.80 -19.21
C GLN A 179 -2.37 6.86 -19.84
N SER A 180 -1.64 5.75 -19.92
CA SER A 180 -0.29 5.75 -20.53
C SER A 180 -0.27 5.72 -22.06
N TYR A 181 -1.40 5.41 -22.71
CA TYR A 181 -1.48 5.31 -24.18
C TYR A 181 -2.42 6.36 -24.82
N ALA A 182 -3.49 6.76 -24.13
CA ALA A 182 -4.52 7.64 -24.68
C ALA A 182 -4.25 9.13 -24.34
N THR A 183 -3.35 9.78 -25.09
CA THR A 183 -2.94 11.20 -24.87
C THR A 183 -4.12 12.16 -24.71
N HIS A 184 -5.19 11.98 -25.51
CA HIS A 184 -6.37 12.86 -25.49
C HIS A 184 -7.24 12.70 -24.22
N HIS A 185 -7.25 11.52 -23.59
CA HIS A 185 -8.08 11.23 -22.41
C HIS A 185 -7.23 10.96 -21.15
N GLN A 186 -5.95 11.31 -21.16
CA GLN A 186 -5.00 11.01 -20.07
C GLN A 186 -5.50 11.49 -18.70
N THR A 187 -5.97 12.73 -18.60
CA THR A 187 -6.48 13.34 -17.36
C THR A 187 -7.86 12.79 -16.97
N VAL A 188 -8.73 12.53 -17.94
CA VAL A 188 -10.08 11.98 -17.71
C VAL A 188 -10.01 10.54 -17.22
N ASN A 189 -9.15 9.71 -17.81
CA ASN A 189 -8.95 8.32 -17.39
C ASN A 189 -8.31 8.26 -15.98
N LEU A 190 -7.42 9.19 -15.64
CA LEU A 190 -6.93 9.36 -14.26
C LEU A 190 -8.07 9.69 -13.29
N THR A 191 -8.99 10.59 -13.66
CA THR A 191 -10.18 10.90 -12.84
C THR A 191 -11.13 9.70 -12.71
N ARG A 192 -11.35 8.94 -13.79
CA ARG A 192 -12.13 7.68 -13.78
C ARG A 192 -11.50 6.64 -12.84
N ALA A 193 -10.17 6.48 -12.88
CA ALA A 193 -9.44 5.63 -11.93
C ALA A 193 -9.58 6.10 -10.46
N LEU A 194 -9.53 7.41 -10.20
CA LEU A 194 -9.76 7.96 -8.86
C LEU A 194 -11.22 7.80 -8.40
N LEU A 195 -12.19 7.84 -9.32
CA LEU A 195 -13.60 7.54 -9.02
C LEU A 195 -13.76 6.07 -8.63
N CYS A 196 -13.19 5.12 -9.40
CA CYS A 196 -13.19 3.70 -9.03
C CYS A 196 -12.71 3.47 -7.59
N GLU A 197 -11.59 4.12 -7.23
CA GLU A 197 -11.01 4.01 -5.89
C GLU A 197 -11.94 4.57 -4.80
N LEU A 198 -12.53 5.74 -5.06
CA LEU A 198 -13.40 6.43 -4.11
C LEU A 198 -14.75 5.73 -3.92
N VAL A 199 -15.29 5.12 -4.96
CA VAL A 199 -16.50 4.27 -4.91
C VAL A 199 -16.19 2.98 -4.13
N ALA A 200 -15.07 2.30 -4.44
CA ALA A 200 -14.64 1.10 -3.70
C ALA A 200 -14.38 1.38 -2.21
N GLU A 201 -13.75 2.51 -1.87
CA GLU A 201 -13.52 2.96 -0.49
C GLU A 201 -14.85 3.12 0.27
N LYS A 202 -15.86 3.71 -0.36
CA LYS A 202 -17.18 3.94 0.24
C LYS A 202 -18.00 2.66 0.35
N ILE A 203 -17.99 1.78 -0.65
CA ILE A 203 -18.69 0.49 -0.60
C ILE A 203 -18.09 -0.40 0.51
N LEU A 204 -16.77 -0.53 0.59
CA LEU A 204 -16.09 -1.29 1.64
C LEU A 204 -16.38 -0.70 3.04
N ARG A 205 -16.40 0.64 3.16
CA ARG A 205 -16.80 1.33 4.39
C ARG A 205 -18.26 1.04 4.77
N ARG A 206 -19.18 1.05 3.80
CA ARG A 206 -20.61 0.78 4.00
C ARG A 206 -20.83 -0.66 4.49
N TYR A 207 -20.16 -1.65 3.92
CA TYR A 207 -20.15 -3.01 4.46
C TYR A 207 -19.63 -3.07 5.91
N ASN A 208 -18.59 -2.31 6.25
CA ASN A 208 -18.04 -2.25 7.60
C ASN A 208 -18.95 -1.54 8.62
N GLU A 209 -19.78 -0.59 8.18
CA GLU A 209 -20.75 0.11 9.04
C GLU A 209 -22.03 -0.72 9.25
N HIS A 210 -22.55 -1.38 8.20
CA HIS A 210 -23.71 -2.27 8.32
C HIS A 210 -23.42 -3.60 9.03
N ASN A 211 -22.17 -4.09 9.02
CA ASN A 211 -21.79 -5.37 9.61
C ASN A 211 -20.81 -5.16 10.78
N PRO A 212 -21.31 -4.83 11.99
CA PRO A 212 -20.48 -4.78 13.19
C PRO A 212 -20.03 -6.18 13.66
N GLY A 213 -19.06 -6.23 14.57
CA GLY A 213 -18.63 -7.47 15.23
C GLY A 213 -17.76 -8.40 14.37
N PRO A 214 -17.62 -9.69 14.77
CA PRO A 214 -16.74 -10.65 14.11
C PRO A 214 -17.28 -11.11 12.75
N ARG A 215 -18.58 -11.46 12.64
CA ARG A 215 -19.20 -11.85 11.36
C ARG A 215 -19.00 -10.78 10.26
N GLY A 216 -19.01 -9.49 10.64
CA GLY A 216 -18.67 -8.40 9.72
C GLY A 216 -17.19 -8.30 9.33
N LEU A 217 -16.26 -8.61 10.24
CA LEU A 217 -14.84 -8.76 9.89
C LEU A 217 -14.65 -9.92 8.89
N LEU A 218 -15.39 -11.02 9.06
CA LEU A 218 -15.37 -12.16 8.13
C LEU A 218 -15.92 -11.77 6.74
N LYS A 219 -17.04 -11.02 6.65
CA LYS A 219 -17.57 -10.54 5.36
C LYS A 219 -16.59 -9.58 4.65
N LEU A 220 -15.97 -8.65 5.39
CA LEU A 220 -14.93 -7.76 4.84
C LEU A 220 -13.67 -8.51 4.40
N ALA A 221 -13.27 -9.56 5.14
CA ALA A 221 -12.16 -10.42 4.75
C ALA A 221 -12.49 -11.21 3.47
N ASN A 222 -13.73 -11.69 3.29
CA ASN A 222 -14.16 -12.31 2.05
C ASN A 222 -14.09 -11.32 0.87
N ILE A 223 -14.68 -10.12 1.00
CA ILE A 223 -14.63 -9.09 -0.07
C ILE A 223 -13.19 -8.75 -0.51
N LEU A 224 -12.23 -8.72 0.42
CA LEU A 224 -10.84 -8.36 0.11
C LEU A 224 -9.92 -9.52 -0.28
N VAL A 225 -10.18 -10.73 0.24
CA VAL A 225 -9.25 -11.88 0.20
C VAL A 225 -9.84 -13.08 -0.54
N ALA A 226 -11.11 -13.04 -0.94
CA ALA A 226 -11.64 -14.00 -1.91
C ALA A 226 -10.90 -13.80 -3.24
N GLY A 227 -10.39 -14.91 -3.77
CA GLY A 227 -9.75 -14.93 -5.07
C GLY A 227 -10.79 -15.08 -6.17
N PHE A 228 -10.99 -14.00 -6.92
CA PHE A 228 -11.88 -13.94 -8.09
C PHE A 228 -11.08 -14.24 -9.36
N GLU A 229 -11.76 -14.79 -10.36
CA GLU A 229 -11.22 -14.99 -11.71
C GLU A 229 -11.83 -13.92 -12.64
N PRO A 230 -11.06 -13.17 -13.44
CA PRO A 230 -11.62 -12.09 -14.29
C PRO A 230 -12.73 -12.55 -15.24
N PHE A 231 -12.67 -13.81 -15.71
CA PHE A 231 -13.66 -14.44 -16.58
C PHE A 231 -14.78 -15.20 -15.81
N GLN A 232 -14.88 -15.06 -14.49
CA GLN A 232 -15.93 -15.73 -13.71
C GLN A 232 -17.31 -15.18 -14.11
N GLY A 233 -18.17 -16.06 -14.64
CA GLY A 233 -19.50 -15.72 -15.17
C GLY A 233 -19.51 -15.36 -16.66
N ALA A 234 -18.37 -15.39 -17.35
CA ALA A 234 -18.33 -15.15 -18.80
C ALA A 234 -19.02 -16.29 -19.59
N PRO A 235 -19.66 -16.01 -20.74
CA PRO A 235 -20.18 -17.05 -21.65
C PRO A 235 -19.07 -17.99 -22.14
N ASP A 236 -19.41 -19.26 -22.38
CA ASP A 236 -18.44 -20.31 -22.75
C ASP A 236 -17.59 -19.92 -23.98
N GLU A 237 -18.18 -19.21 -24.95
CA GLU A 237 -17.52 -18.62 -26.13
C GLU A 237 -16.26 -17.82 -25.74
N VAL A 238 -16.42 -16.84 -24.83
CA VAL A 238 -15.33 -15.99 -24.33
C VAL A 238 -14.28 -16.81 -23.57
N THR A 239 -14.71 -17.82 -22.79
CA THR A 239 -13.78 -18.69 -22.06
C THR A 239 -12.96 -19.61 -22.97
N SER A 240 -13.44 -19.90 -24.19
CA SER A 240 -12.68 -20.64 -25.20
C SER A 240 -11.65 -19.75 -25.88
N GLN A 241 -12.02 -18.50 -26.21
CA GLN A 241 -11.13 -17.53 -26.83
C GLN A 241 -9.99 -17.09 -25.89
N SER A 242 -10.28 -16.85 -24.61
CA SER A 242 -9.27 -16.45 -23.63
C SER A 242 -8.24 -17.56 -23.35
N GLN A 243 -8.60 -18.84 -23.48
CA GLN A 243 -7.65 -19.95 -23.41
C GLN A 243 -6.63 -19.95 -24.57
N HIS A 244 -6.96 -19.38 -25.73
CA HIS A 244 -6.06 -19.24 -26.86
C HIS A 244 -5.25 -17.93 -26.83
N ALA A 245 -5.84 -16.83 -26.36
CA ALA A 245 -5.13 -15.56 -26.18
C ALA A 245 -4.07 -15.61 -25.06
N MET A 246 -4.25 -16.49 -24.07
CA MET A 246 -3.40 -16.50 -22.89
C MET A 246 -2.09 -17.29 -23.08
N HIS A 247 -0.96 -16.61 -22.84
CA HIS A 247 0.39 -17.14 -23.10
C HIS A 247 0.68 -18.55 -22.57
N TYR A 248 1.26 -19.36 -23.45
CA TYR A 248 1.58 -20.78 -23.31
C TYR A 248 2.30 -21.16 -22.01
N TRP A 249 3.21 -20.31 -21.49
CA TRP A 249 3.97 -20.59 -20.26
C TRP A 249 3.07 -20.76 -19.02
N THR A 250 1.88 -20.16 -19.03
CA THR A 250 0.92 -20.29 -17.92
C THR A 250 0.10 -21.59 -17.97
N ALA A 251 0.01 -22.24 -19.13
CA ALA A 251 -0.80 -23.46 -19.32
C ALA A 251 -0.16 -24.70 -18.66
N GLN A 252 1.13 -24.63 -18.31
CA GLN A 252 1.89 -25.74 -17.74
C GLN A 252 1.52 -26.08 -16.29
N ARG A 253 0.67 -25.26 -15.62
CA ARG A 253 0.06 -25.57 -14.31
C ARG A 253 -1.43 -25.88 -14.39
N ARG A 254 -1.82 -26.85 -15.22
CA ARG A 254 -3.11 -27.53 -15.02
C ARG A 254 -3.09 -28.30 -13.70
N SER A 255 -4.16 -28.19 -12.90
CA SER A 255 -4.47 -29.25 -11.92
C SER A 255 -4.83 -30.55 -12.67
N GLU A 256 -4.92 -31.68 -11.96
CA GLU A 256 -5.48 -32.92 -12.52
C GLU A 256 -6.93 -32.73 -13.01
N SER A 257 -7.65 -31.73 -12.47
CA SER A 257 -8.97 -31.27 -12.97
C SER A 257 -8.92 -30.33 -14.18
N GLY A 258 -7.77 -30.14 -14.83
CA GLY A 258 -7.60 -29.45 -16.11
C GLY A 258 -7.68 -27.92 -16.09
N LYS A 259 -8.24 -27.34 -15.01
CA LYS A 259 -8.29 -25.89 -14.77
C LYS A 259 -6.97 -25.40 -14.14
N VAL A 260 -6.68 -24.11 -14.34
CA VAL A 260 -5.54 -23.40 -13.72
C VAL A 260 -6.10 -22.49 -12.64
N GLU A 261 -5.56 -22.53 -11.42
CA GLU A 261 -6.08 -21.76 -10.26
C GLU A 261 -5.70 -20.27 -10.32
N ARG A 262 -6.19 -19.53 -11.33
CA ARG A 262 -5.84 -18.13 -11.61
C ARG A 262 -6.67 -17.12 -10.81
N LYS A 263 -6.64 -17.27 -9.49
CA LYS A 263 -7.46 -16.50 -8.55
C LYS A 263 -6.70 -15.33 -7.94
N LEU A 264 -7.16 -14.11 -8.25
CA LEU A 264 -6.60 -12.84 -7.78
C LEU A 264 -7.50 -12.24 -6.70
N THR A 265 -6.93 -11.81 -5.58
CA THR A 265 -7.70 -11.15 -4.51
C THR A 265 -7.91 -9.66 -4.80
N ALA A 266 -8.97 -9.06 -4.26
CA ALA A 266 -9.15 -7.60 -4.38
C ALA A 266 -8.03 -6.81 -3.67
N LEU A 267 -7.45 -7.38 -2.61
CA LEU A 267 -6.27 -6.83 -1.95
C LEU A 267 -5.04 -6.79 -2.88
N GLU A 268 -4.83 -7.82 -3.71
CA GLU A 268 -3.78 -7.81 -4.75
C GLU A 268 -4.00 -6.72 -5.78
N VAL A 269 -5.20 -6.62 -6.36
CA VAL A 269 -5.47 -5.60 -7.39
C VAL A 269 -5.37 -4.19 -6.80
N ALA A 270 -5.73 -3.98 -5.52
CA ALA A 270 -5.48 -2.73 -4.81
C ALA A 270 -3.99 -2.41 -4.62
N ILE A 271 -3.15 -3.42 -4.35
CA ILE A 271 -1.69 -3.27 -4.20
C ILE A 271 -1.04 -3.01 -5.56
N VAL A 272 -1.31 -3.85 -6.57
CA VAL A 272 -0.73 -3.78 -7.92
C VAL A 272 -1.08 -2.47 -8.62
N SER A 273 -2.31 -1.97 -8.44
CA SER A 273 -2.71 -0.66 -8.97
C SER A 273 -2.26 0.54 -8.11
N ALA A 274 -1.66 0.31 -6.94
CA ALA A 274 -1.30 1.34 -5.96
C ALA A 274 -2.48 2.22 -5.49
N SER A 275 -3.57 1.59 -5.04
CA SER A 275 -4.78 2.23 -4.51
C SER A 275 -4.59 2.76 -3.07
N LYS A 276 -3.86 3.87 -2.91
CA LYS A 276 -3.41 4.38 -1.59
C LYS A 276 -4.54 4.90 -0.68
N SER A 277 -5.58 5.55 -1.20
CA SER A 277 -6.75 6.00 -0.41
C SER A 277 -7.55 4.80 0.08
N PHE A 278 -7.78 3.82 -0.81
CA PHE A 278 -8.48 2.58 -0.49
C PHE A 278 -7.73 1.74 0.57
N LEU A 279 -6.42 1.53 0.39
CA LEU A 279 -5.58 0.77 1.33
C LEU A 279 -5.35 1.52 2.66
N ALA A 280 -5.42 2.85 2.68
CA ALA A 280 -5.42 3.66 3.90
C ALA A 280 -6.77 3.62 4.66
N SER A 281 -7.86 3.21 4.02
CA SER A 281 -9.20 3.21 4.61
C SER A 281 -9.29 2.38 5.89
N SER A 282 -10.11 2.82 6.84
CA SER A 282 -10.27 2.15 8.14
C SER A 282 -10.84 0.74 8.02
N ALA A 283 -11.67 0.47 7.00
CA ALA A 283 -12.20 -0.85 6.71
C ALA A 283 -11.14 -1.80 6.13
N CYS A 284 -10.31 -1.34 5.19
CA CYS A 284 -9.19 -2.13 4.68
C CYS A 284 -8.14 -2.39 5.76
N GLN A 285 -7.70 -1.34 6.47
CA GLN A 285 -6.73 -1.47 7.57
C GLN A 285 -7.20 -2.38 8.71
N LYS A 286 -8.52 -2.47 8.97
CA LYS A 286 -9.10 -3.42 9.92
C LYS A 286 -8.93 -4.88 9.48
N VAL A 287 -8.99 -5.17 8.18
CA VAL A 287 -8.71 -6.51 7.61
C VAL A 287 -7.20 -6.77 7.56
N VAL A 288 -6.38 -5.82 7.09
CA VAL A 288 -4.91 -5.94 7.08
C VAL A 288 -4.36 -6.18 8.49
N ASP A 289 -4.81 -5.43 9.51
CA ASP A 289 -4.42 -5.66 10.91
C ASP A 289 -4.96 -6.98 11.49
N ALA A 290 -6.00 -7.57 10.91
CA ALA A 290 -6.50 -8.89 11.28
C ALA A 290 -5.70 -10.04 10.63
N ILE A 291 -5.28 -9.87 9.37
CA ILE A 291 -4.37 -10.80 8.66
C ILE A 291 -2.98 -10.78 9.33
N TYR A 292 -2.40 -9.59 9.52
CA TYR A 292 -1.09 -9.41 10.16
C TYR A 292 -1.01 -10.09 11.53
N ARG A 293 -2.11 -10.05 12.31
CA ARG A 293 -2.21 -10.69 13.63
C ARG A 293 -2.68 -12.14 13.61
N GLY A 294 -2.97 -12.74 12.45
CA GLY A 294 -3.45 -14.12 12.33
C GLY A 294 -4.87 -14.36 12.85
N LYS A 295 -5.69 -13.31 13.01
CA LYS A 295 -7.12 -13.42 13.35
C LYS A 295 -7.95 -13.92 12.17
N VAL A 296 -7.58 -13.48 10.96
CA VAL A 296 -8.12 -13.98 9.69
C VAL A 296 -7.11 -15.00 9.15
N VAL A 297 -7.61 -16.13 8.68
CA VAL A 297 -6.85 -17.23 8.09
C VAL A 297 -7.42 -17.55 6.72
N TYR A 298 -6.57 -17.80 5.75
CA TYR A 298 -6.93 -18.26 4.41
C TYR A 298 -5.75 -19.05 3.83
N THR A 299 -6.00 -19.90 2.83
CA THR A 299 -4.92 -20.44 1.99
C THR A 299 -4.60 -19.42 0.88
N PRO A 300 -3.37 -18.90 0.78
CA PRO A 300 -2.98 -18.00 -0.30
C PRO A 300 -2.84 -18.73 -1.65
N SER A 301 -2.99 -18.01 -2.76
CA SER A 301 -2.63 -18.44 -4.11
C SER A 301 -1.17 -18.07 -4.40
N SER A 302 -0.22 -18.88 -3.94
CA SER A 302 1.20 -18.73 -4.30
C SER A 302 1.44 -19.04 -5.79
N PHE A 303 2.41 -18.34 -6.39
CA PHE A 303 2.73 -18.51 -7.82
C PHE A 303 3.90 -19.47 -8.06
N ILE A 304 4.79 -19.67 -7.08
CA ILE A 304 5.94 -20.58 -7.15
C ILE A 304 6.12 -21.26 -5.79
N ASP A 305 5.81 -22.55 -5.77
CA ASP A 305 5.69 -23.38 -4.57
C ASP A 305 6.76 -24.48 -4.66
N ILE A 306 7.91 -24.29 -4.01
CA ILE A 306 9.02 -25.26 -4.10
C ILE A 306 8.63 -26.59 -3.44
N ILE A 307 7.87 -26.51 -2.33
CA ILE A 307 7.29 -27.63 -1.58
C ILE A 307 5.75 -27.49 -1.57
N PRO A 308 5.02 -27.93 -2.61
CA PRO A 308 3.57 -27.74 -2.71
C PRO A 308 2.81 -28.70 -1.78
N ASP A 309 2.53 -28.26 -0.55
CA ASP A 309 1.79 -29.03 0.46
C ASP A 309 0.30 -28.62 0.61
N HIS A 310 -0.32 -28.18 -0.49
CA HIS A 310 -1.74 -27.80 -0.56
C HIS A 310 -2.72 -28.98 -0.46
N TRP A 311 -2.34 -30.09 0.20
CA TRP A 311 -3.24 -31.24 0.38
C TRP A 311 -4.51 -30.87 1.16
N LYS A 312 -4.42 -29.93 2.12
CA LYS A 312 -5.55 -29.31 2.81
C LYS A 312 -5.63 -27.83 2.48
N LYS A 313 -6.81 -27.35 2.07
CA LYS A 313 -7.09 -25.92 1.91
C LYS A 313 -8.04 -25.44 3.01
N ARG A 314 -7.85 -24.20 3.44
CA ARG A 314 -8.64 -23.55 4.51
C ARG A 314 -9.39 -22.35 3.94
N PRO A 315 -10.71 -22.23 4.17
CA PRO A 315 -11.48 -21.07 3.73
C PRO A 315 -11.06 -19.82 4.50
N ILE A 316 -11.48 -18.66 3.99
CA ILE A 316 -11.38 -17.38 4.69
C ILE A 316 -12.19 -17.51 5.97
N SER A 317 -11.49 -17.56 7.10
CA SER A 317 -12.05 -17.94 8.39
C SER A 317 -11.45 -17.10 9.53
N LEU A 318 -12.23 -16.92 10.60
CA LEU A 318 -11.76 -16.33 11.86
C LEU A 318 -11.14 -17.40 12.76
N TYR A 319 -10.17 -16.99 13.57
CA TYR A 319 -9.43 -17.89 14.45
C TYR A 319 -9.67 -17.62 15.94
N ASP A 320 -10.10 -18.65 16.68
CA ASP A 320 -10.06 -18.67 18.15
C ASP A 320 -8.90 -19.55 18.66
N PRO A 321 -7.84 -18.94 19.24
CA PRO A 321 -6.69 -19.69 19.76
C PRO A 321 -7.02 -20.55 20.99
N ARG A 322 -8.18 -20.35 21.63
CA ARG A 322 -8.59 -21.11 22.83
C ARG A 322 -8.96 -22.55 22.48
N ARG A 323 -9.67 -22.74 21.37
CA ARG A 323 -10.09 -24.05 20.84
C ARG A 323 -9.01 -24.74 20.01
N ALA A 324 -8.22 -23.95 19.28
CA ALA A 324 -7.14 -24.43 18.43
C ALA A 324 -6.10 -25.33 19.16
N PRO A 325 -5.49 -26.32 18.48
CA PRO A 325 -4.45 -27.15 19.06
C PRO A 325 -3.16 -26.35 19.29
N LEU A 326 -2.41 -26.67 20.36
CA LEU A 326 -1.18 -25.95 20.72
C LEU A 326 -0.07 -26.03 19.65
N LEU A 327 -0.07 -27.07 18.81
CA LEU A 327 0.93 -27.31 17.76
C LEU A 327 0.33 -27.07 16.36
N ASN A 328 -0.25 -25.89 16.15
CA ASN A 328 -0.87 -25.48 14.90
C ASN A 328 0.16 -24.85 13.93
N GLN A 329 0.76 -25.66 13.06
CA GLN A 329 1.84 -25.22 12.14
C GLN A 329 1.50 -23.98 11.30
N TYR A 330 0.23 -23.79 10.92
CA TYR A 330 -0.21 -22.66 10.09
C TYR A 330 -0.05 -21.30 10.78
N ARG A 331 0.30 -21.29 12.08
CA ARG A 331 0.67 -20.08 12.85
C ARG A 331 2.07 -19.53 12.51
N LEU A 332 2.92 -20.29 11.82
CA LEU A 332 4.23 -19.83 11.36
C LEU A 332 4.13 -18.91 10.13
N ILE A 333 3.07 -19.08 9.33
CA ILE A 333 2.77 -18.28 8.11
C ILE A 333 2.13 -16.91 8.47
N VAL A 334 1.83 -16.65 9.75
CA VAL A 334 1.25 -15.36 10.15
C VAL A 334 2.34 -14.27 10.05
N PRO A 335 2.14 -13.17 9.29
CA PRO A 335 3.22 -12.23 8.97
C PRO A 335 3.94 -11.64 10.20
N ARG A 336 3.20 -11.46 11.30
CA ARG A 336 3.77 -10.98 12.56
C ARG A 336 4.67 -11.99 13.29
N THR A 337 4.33 -13.28 13.28
CA THR A 337 5.19 -14.32 13.88
C THR A 337 6.36 -14.60 12.96
N ARG A 338 6.13 -14.63 11.65
CA ARG A 338 7.16 -14.71 10.59
C ARG A 338 8.24 -13.63 10.75
N ASN A 339 7.87 -12.35 10.72
CA ASN A 339 8.81 -11.22 10.88
C ASN A 339 9.60 -11.31 12.21
N LEU A 340 8.95 -11.69 13.32
CA LEU A 340 9.65 -11.91 14.60
C LEU A 340 10.66 -13.07 14.51
N ILE A 341 10.33 -14.14 13.80
CA ILE A 341 11.22 -15.29 13.57
C ILE A 341 12.40 -14.88 12.67
N GLU A 342 12.16 -14.18 11.58
CA GLU A 342 13.21 -13.64 10.67
C GLU A 342 14.18 -12.71 11.41
N VAL A 343 13.67 -11.80 12.26
CA VAL A 343 14.51 -10.94 13.11
C VAL A 343 15.31 -11.75 14.14
N CYS A 344 14.71 -12.78 14.75
CA CYS A 344 15.44 -13.68 15.66
C CYS A 344 16.53 -14.49 14.94
N GLN A 345 16.27 -14.98 13.72
CA GLN A 345 17.26 -15.66 12.88
C GLN A 345 18.42 -14.73 12.51
N PHE A 346 18.12 -13.50 12.08
CA PHE A 346 19.14 -12.50 11.78
C PHE A 346 20.01 -12.16 13.00
N VAL A 347 19.42 -12.07 14.20
CA VAL A 347 20.18 -11.87 15.45
C VAL A 347 21.07 -13.07 15.79
N ILE A 348 20.64 -14.31 15.48
CA ILE A 348 21.48 -15.51 15.63
C ILE A 348 22.63 -15.49 14.62
N LEU A 349 22.37 -15.20 13.34
CA LEU A 349 23.40 -15.04 12.30
C LEU A 349 24.45 -14.00 12.71
N LEU A 350 24.00 -12.83 13.18
CA LEU A 350 24.88 -11.74 13.61
C LEU A 350 25.70 -12.12 14.86
N ALA A 351 25.10 -12.83 15.82
CA ALA A 351 25.81 -13.32 17.00
C ALA A 351 26.88 -14.36 16.64
N LEU A 352 26.59 -15.27 15.69
CA LEU A 352 27.56 -16.24 15.17
C LEU A 352 28.70 -15.53 14.41
N TYR A 353 28.38 -14.58 13.52
CA TYR A 353 29.37 -13.76 12.81
C TYR A 353 30.31 -13.03 13.77
N ILE A 354 29.76 -12.34 14.79
CA ILE A 354 30.56 -11.65 15.80
C ILE A 354 31.43 -12.64 16.58
N ALA A 355 30.91 -13.83 16.90
CA ALA A 355 31.68 -14.85 17.62
C ALA A 355 32.84 -15.43 16.77
N VAL A 356 32.65 -15.67 15.46
CA VAL A 356 33.74 -16.05 14.53
C VAL A 356 34.81 -14.97 14.50
N MET A 357 34.41 -13.71 14.29
CA MET A 357 35.36 -12.60 14.16
C MET A 357 36.10 -12.29 15.46
N ALA A 358 35.46 -12.43 16.62
CA ALA A 358 36.12 -12.31 17.93
C ALA A 358 37.05 -13.51 18.21
N ALA A 359 36.70 -14.73 17.79
CA ALA A 359 37.58 -15.89 17.90
C ALA A 359 38.84 -15.73 17.04
N ARG A 360 38.70 -15.21 15.82
CA ARG A 360 39.80 -14.84 14.91
C ARG A 360 40.76 -13.84 15.59
N GLU A 361 40.23 -12.73 16.12
CA GLU A 361 41.03 -11.67 16.76
C GLU A 361 41.89 -12.20 17.92
N ASN A 362 41.33 -13.08 18.76
CA ASN A 362 42.03 -13.64 19.92
C ASN A 362 43.11 -14.67 19.58
N ARG A 363 43.11 -15.28 18.38
CA ARG A 363 43.97 -16.43 18.06
C ARG A 363 45.04 -16.17 17.01
N MET A 364 44.80 -15.31 16.01
CA MET A 364 45.66 -15.09 14.82
C MET A 364 45.90 -16.33 13.92
N ASP A 365 45.68 -17.55 14.43
CA ASP A 365 45.72 -18.81 13.68
C ASP A 365 44.52 -18.99 12.74
N THR A 366 44.73 -19.72 11.65
CA THR A 366 43.74 -20.00 10.59
C THR A 366 42.97 -21.32 10.77
N THR A 367 43.10 -21.96 11.93
CA THR A 367 42.53 -23.28 12.23
C THR A 367 41.01 -23.25 12.20
N TYR A 368 40.41 -24.23 11.51
CA TYR A 368 38.96 -24.31 11.30
C TYR A 368 38.27 -24.82 12.57
N GLU A 369 37.50 -23.95 13.23
CA GLU A 369 36.86 -24.26 14.52
C GLU A 369 35.42 -24.78 14.35
N VAL A 370 34.93 -25.57 15.31
CA VAL A 370 33.53 -26.02 15.39
C VAL A 370 32.54 -24.84 15.34
N LEU A 371 32.93 -23.67 15.86
CA LEU A 371 32.15 -22.44 15.82
C LEU A 371 32.07 -21.85 14.40
N GLU A 372 33.16 -21.92 13.63
CA GLU A 372 33.16 -21.55 12.20
C GLU A 372 32.29 -22.51 11.40
N LEU A 373 32.40 -23.83 11.64
CA LEU A 373 31.49 -24.82 11.03
C LEU A 373 30.00 -24.55 11.34
N VAL A 374 29.67 -24.14 12.57
CA VAL A 374 28.29 -23.76 12.93
C VAL A 374 27.86 -22.48 12.23
N PHE A 375 28.74 -21.48 12.09
CA PHE A 375 28.47 -20.28 11.31
C PHE A 375 28.27 -20.60 9.82
N ASP A 376 29.12 -21.44 9.22
CA ASP A 376 29.05 -21.80 7.80
C ASP A 376 27.76 -22.56 7.48
N VAL A 377 27.36 -23.52 8.33
CA VAL A 377 26.08 -24.24 8.17
C VAL A 377 24.87 -23.31 8.38
N TYR A 378 24.96 -22.33 9.29
CA TYR A 378 23.89 -21.35 9.50
C TYR A 378 23.78 -20.34 8.35
N GLY A 379 24.93 -19.83 7.88
CA GLY A 379 25.04 -18.87 6.79
C GLY A 379 24.64 -19.46 5.45
N ALA A 380 25.01 -20.72 5.16
CA ALA A 380 24.49 -21.46 4.01
C ALA A 380 22.97 -21.63 4.08
N GLY A 381 22.42 -21.85 5.28
CA GLY A 381 20.97 -21.88 5.51
C GLY A 381 20.31 -20.52 5.25
N TRP A 382 20.92 -19.41 5.69
CA TRP A 382 20.44 -18.06 5.42
C TRP A 382 20.47 -17.72 3.92
N VAL A 383 21.58 -18.04 3.23
CA VAL A 383 21.70 -17.81 1.77
C VAL A 383 20.71 -18.66 0.98
N LEU A 384 20.46 -19.90 1.38
CA LEU A 384 19.41 -20.74 0.77
C LEU A 384 18.02 -20.12 0.93
N ASP A 385 17.73 -19.53 2.09
CA ASP A 385 16.45 -18.86 2.38
C ASP A 385 16.26 -17.57 1.54
N GLN A 386 17.33 -16.78 1.36
CA GLN A 386 17.31 -15.62 0.47
C GLN A 386 17.18 -16.01 -1.01
N LEU A 387 17.85 -17.08 -1.45
CA LEU A 387 17.69 -17.61 -2.82
C LEU A 387 16.27 -18.15 -3.06
N ALA A 388 15.69 -18.87 -2.10
CA ALA A 388 14.28 -19.27 -2.15
C ALA A 388 13.35 -18.05 -2.20
N SER A 389 13.60 -17.02 -1.39
CA SER A 389 12.84 -15.75 -1.41
C SER A 389 12.84 -15.10 -2.79
N ILE A 390 14.00 -15.03 -3.45
CA ILE A 390 14.16 -14.50 -4.81
C ILE A 390 13.40 -15.35 -5.84
N LEU A 391 13.43 -16.67 -5.72
CA LEU A 391 12.77 -17.61 -6.64
C LEU A 391 11.24 -17.65 -6.47
N GLU A 392 10.72 -17.58 -5.24
CA GLU A 392 9.27 -17.65 -4.98
C GLU A 392 8.53 -16.35 -5.36
N HIS A 393 9.12 -15.19 -5.06
CA HIS A 393 8.50 -13.88 -5.31
C HIS A 393 8.94 -13.25 -6.63
N GLY A 394 10.07 -13.68 -7.18
CA GLY A 394 10.73 -13.04 -8.31
C GLY A 394 11.53 -11.80 -7.92
N TRP A 395 12.60 -11.54 -8.68
CA TRP A 395 13.54 -10.43 -8.49
C TRP A 395 12.85 -9.06 -8.36
N GLY A 396 11.76 -8.85 -9.12
CA GLY A 396 10.99 -7.61 -9.14
C GLY A 396 10.21 -7.31 -7.85
N VAL A 397 9.80 -8.31 -7.06
CA VAL A 397 9.25 -8.09 -5.71
C VAL A 397 10.41 -7.90 -4.73
N TYR A 398 11.35 -8.85 -4.73
CA TYR A 398 12.40 -8.93 -3.72
C TYR A 398 13.22 -7.63 -3.63
N THR A 399 13.60 -7.04 -4.77
CA THR A 399 14.33 -5.75 -4.84
C THR A 399 13.56 -4.51 -4.35
N GLN A 400 12.26 -4.61 -4.07
CA GLN A 400 11.46 -3.50 -3.52
C GLN A 400 11.59 -3.38 -2.00
N ASN A 401 11.93 -4.48 -1.32
CA ASN A 401 12.32 -4.43 0.08
C ASN A 401 13.74 -3.87 0.17
N LEU A 402 13.90 -2.65 0.68
CA LEU A 402 15.19 -1.91 0.77
C LEU A 402 16.37 -2.77 1.25
N TRP A 403 16.09 -3.73 2.12
CA TRP A 403 17.04 -4.57 2.81
C TRP A 403 17.60 -5.69 1.94
N SER A 404 16.90 -6.07 0.87
CA SER A 404 17.28 -7.13 -0.06
C SER A 404 18.66 -6.88 -0.67
N PHE A 405 19.01 -5.62 -0.93
CA PHE A 405 20.33 -5.24 -1.43
C PHE A 405 21.42 -5.56 -0.41
N LEU A 406 21.20 -5.29 0.88
CA LEU A 406 22.15 -5.64 1.95
C LEU A 406 22.23 -7.15 2.15
N ASP A 407 21.11 -7.86 2.07
CA ASP A 407 21.10 -9.32 2.17
C ASP A 407 21.80 -10.00 0.99
N VAL A 408 21.66 -9.48 -0.23
CA VAL A 408 22.40 -9.92 -1.43
C VAL A 408 23.89 -9.58 -1.34
N MET A 409 24.25 -8.38 -0.88
CA MET A 409 25.66 -8.01 -0.65
C MET A 409 26.29 -8.92 0.40
N PHE A 410 25.60 -9.21 1.51
CA PHE A 410 26.08 -10.19 2.49
C PHE A 410 26.19 -11.59 1.88
N SER A 411 25.19 -12.04 1.11
CA SER A 411 25.15 -13.38 0.53
C SER A 411 26.28 -13.60 -0.49
N THR A 412 26.60 -12.59 -1.31
CA THR A 412 27.73 -12.65 -2.26
C THR A 412 29.08 -12.67 -1.53
N ILE A 413 29.27 -11.86 -0.48
CA ILE A 413 30.47 -11.90 0.36
C ILE A 413 30.62 -13.28 1.02
N PHE A 414 29.55 -13.84 1.59
CA PHE A 414 29.54 -15.15 2.22
C PHE A 414 29.85 -16.28 1.23
N ILE A 415 29.27 -16.26 0.02
CA ILE A 415 29.57 -17.26 -1.02
C ILE A 415 31.05 -17.21 -1.43
N ILE A 416 31.63 -16.02 -1.59
CA ILE A 416 33.06 -15.87 -1.94
C ILE A 416 33.94 -16.40 -0.81
N TYR A 417 33.65 -16.04 0.45
CA TYR A 417 34.33 -16.57 1.64
C TYR A 417 34.26 -18.11 1.71
N LEU A 418 33.06 -18.68 1.53
CA LEU A 418 32.83 -20.13 1.62
C LEU A 418 33.57 -20.89 0.51
N VAL A 419 33.53 -20.39 -0.73
CA VAL A 419 34.31 -20.96 -1.85
C VAL A 419 35.81 -20.92 -1.54
N LEU A 420 36.33 -19.80 -1.03
CA LEU A 420 37.75 -19.69 -0.68
C LEU A 420 38.14 -20.60 0.49
N ARG A 421 37.28 -20.79 1.50
CA ARG A 421 37.50 -21.77 2.59
C ARG A 421 37.52 -23.22 2.07
N ILE A 422 36.61 -23.59 1.16
CA ILE A 422 36.57 -24.92 0.52
C ILE A 422 37.79 -25.14 -0.39
N CYS A 423 38.24 -24.12 -1.13
CA CYS A 423 39.48 -24.19 -1.88
C CYS A 423 40.69 -24.34 -0.95
N ALA A 424 40.78 -23.57 0.14
CA ALA A 424 41.87 -23.64 1.10
C ALA A 424 42.03 -25.03 1.73
N SER A 425 40.93 -25.73 2.05
CA SER A 425 40.97 -27.12 2.56
C SER A 425 41.23 -28.19 1.50
N SER A 426 41.17 -27.82 0.21
CA SER A 426 41.45 -28.72 -0.92
C SER A 426 42.91 -28.69 -1.39
N PHE A 427 43.69 -27.68 -1.00
CA PHE A 427 45.11 -27.59 -1.33
C PHE A 427 45.98 -28.33 -0.32
N VAL A 428 46.91 -29.15 -0.82
CA VAL A 428 47.90 -29.89 -0.01
C VAL A 428 49.05 -28.97 0.46
N ASP A 429 49.31 -27.87 -0.24
CA ASP A 429 50.36 -26.90 0.10
C ASP A 429 49.93 -26.04 1.30
N GLU A 430 50.48 -26.33 2.49
CA GLU A 430 50.12 -25.67 3.76
C GLU A 430 50.22 -24.14 3.70
N GLU A 431 51.31 -23.59 3.15
CA GLU A 431 51.48 -22.13 3.01
C GLU A 431 50.37 -21.48 2.17
N LYS A 432 49.95 -22.13 1.08
CA LYS A 432 48.89 -21.63 0.18
C LYS A 432 47.51 -21.79 0.82
N SER A 433 47.29 -22.89 1.55
CA SER A 433 46.08 -23.11 2.34
C SER A 433 45.90 -22.00 3.39
N ILE A 434 46.97 -21.69 4.16
CA ILE A 434 46.97 -20.60 5.16
C ILE A 434 46.74 -19.24 4.50
N ALA A 435 47.37 -18.95 3.35
CA ALA A 435 47.18 -17.68 2.63
C ALA A 435 45.73 -17.49 2.13
N LEU A 436 45.14 -18.53 1.53
CA LEU A 436 43.75 -18.52 1.08
C LEU A 436 42.76 -18.43 2.26
N ALA A 437 43.04 -19.13 3.37
CA ALA A 437 42.25 -19.05 4.59
C ALA A 437 42.23 -17.63 5.19
N ARG A 438 43.37 -16.93 5.22
CA ARG A 438 43.44 -15.51 5.63
C ARG A 438 42.61 -14.63 4.70
N THR A 439 42.81 -14.76 3.39
CA THR A 439 42.09 -14.00 2.37
C THR A 439 40.56 -14.19 2.47
N ALA A 440 40.10 -15.42 2.74
CA ALA A 440 38.68 -15.69 2.99
C ALA A 440 38.13 -14.93 4.21
N LEU A 441 38.84 -14.98 5.34
CA LEU A 441 38.46 -14.28 6.56
C LEU A 441 38.54 -12.74 6.43
N ASP A 442 39.43 -12.22 5.60
CA ASP A 442 39.53 -10.79 5.30
C ASP A 442 38.35 -10.32 4.43
N ILE A 443 37.96 -11.10 3.43
CA ILE A 443 36.72 -10.86 2.65
C ILE A 443 35.49 -10.94 3.56
N LEU A 444 35.44 -11.90 4.49
CA LEU A 444 34.35 -12.00 5.47
C LEU A 444 34.28 -10.75 6.38
N SER A 445 35.42 -10.14 6.73
CA SER A 445 35.44 -8.90 7.52
C SER A 445 34.75 -7.71 6.82
N CYS A 446 34.78 -7.69 5.47
CA CYS A 446 34.07 -6.70 4.67
C CYS A 446 32.53 -6.81 4.74
N ALA A 447 31.98 -7.84 5.40
CA ALA A 447 30.55 -7.92 5.69
C ALA A 447 30.09 -6.99 6.83
N ALA A 448 30.97 -6.53 7.73
CA ALA A 448 30.57 -5.71 8.88
C ALA A 448 29.81 -4.41 8.51
N PRO A 449 30.23 -3.62 7.49
CA PRO A 449 29.48 -2.45 7.03
C PRO A 449 28.12 -2.75 6.41
N VAL A 450 27.82 -4.02 6.09
CA VAL A 450 26.54 -4.47 5.52
C VAL A 450 25.62 -4.96 6.64
N LEU A 451 26.14 -5.82 7.53
CA LEU A 451 25.40 -6.44 8.63
C LEU A 451 24.98 -5.44 9.72
N ILE A 452 25.83 -4.47 10.07
CA ILE A 452 25.53 -3.52 11.17
C ILE A 452 24.36 -2.58 10.80
N PRO A 453 24.31 -1.95 9.61
CA PRO A 453 23.12 -1.22 9.17
C PRO A 453 21.88 -2.12 9.08
N ARG A 454 22.02 -3.36 8.58
CA ARG A 454 20.91 -4.33 8.47
C ARG A 454 20.23 -4.59 9.82
N LEU A 455 20.98 -4.62 10.93
CA LEU A 455 20.43 -4.66 12.28
C LEU A 455 19.59 -3.42 12.63
N ALA A 456 20.14 -2.22 12.39
CA ALA A 456 19.46 -0.96 12.71
C ALA A 456 18.13 -0.82 11.94
N PHE A 457 18.11 -1.25 10.67
CA PHE A 457 16.90 -1.30 9.85
C PHE A 457 15.87 -2.33 10.35
N ASN A 458 16.31 -3.52 10.79
CA ASN A 458 15.41 -4.53 11.38
C ASN A 458 14.73 -4.02 12.67
N VAL A 459 15.48 -3.33 13.54
CA VAL A 459 14.95 -2.80 14.81
C VAL A 459 13.96 -1.64 14.63
N MET A 460 14.06 -0.89 13.52
CA MET A 460 13.33 0.36 13.32
C MET A 460 12.47 0.42 12.04
N SER A 461 12.11 -0.73 11.46
CA SER A 461 11.41 -0.84 10.17
C SER A 461 10.08 -0.09 10.06
N GLU A 462 9.34 0.14 11.16
CA GLU A 462 8.10 0.94 11.17
C GLU A 462 8.35 2.48 11.14
N ASN A 463 9.59 2.96 11.23
CA ASN A 463 9.89 4.40 11.26
C ASN A 463 9.88 5.07 9.87
N MET A 464 9.13 6.17 9.77
CA MET A 464 8.93 6.98 8.55
C MET A 464 10.22 7.52 7.90
N LEU A 465 11.33 7.62 8.65
CA LEU A 465 12.63 8.01 8.10
C LEU A 465 13.12 7.01 7.05
N PHE A 466 12.96 5.70 7.32
CA PHE A 466 13.34 4.66 6.36
C PHE A 466 12.35 4.55 5.19
N LEU A 467 11.09 4.94 5.41
CA LEU A 467 10.09 5.09 4.36
C LEU A 467 10.54 6.08 3.28
N SER A 468 11.08 7.23 3.72
CA SER A 468 11.51 8.34 2.86
C SER A 468 12.88 8.11 2.21
N LEU A 469 13.82 7.48 2.91
CA LEU A 469 15.14 7.14 2.34
C LEU A 469 15.05 6.37 1.01
N ARG A 470 14.05 5.48 0.81
CA ARG A 470 13.89 4.75 -0.48
C ARG A 470 13.74 5.69 -1.69
N ALA A 471 12.93 6.73 -1.58
CA ALA A 471 12.68 7.65 -2.69
C ALA A 471 13.84 8.64 -2.83
N MET A 472 14.36 9.14 -1.70
CA MET A 472 15.56 9.97 -1.66
C MET A 472 16.75 9.32 -2.36
N MET A 473 16.92 7.99 -2.25
CA MET A 473 18.04 7.30 -2.91
C MET A 473 17.99 7.37 -4.44
N SER A 474 16.81 7.36 -5.09
CA SER A 474 16.75 7.58 -6.55
C SER A 474 17.09 9.01 -6.94
N ASP A 475 16.62 9.99 -6.17
CA ASP A 475 16.89 11.42 -6.41
C ASP A 475 18.37 11.74 -6.17
N PHE A 476 18.93 11.18 -5.10
CA PHE A 476 20.35 11.26 -4.74
C PHE A 476 21.24 10.60 -5.80
N LEU A 477 20.93 9.39 -6.26
CA LEU A 477 21.74 8.69 -7.26
C LEU A 477 21.68 9.37 -8.62
N THR A 478 20.51 9.87 -9.05
CA THR A 478 20.39 10.62 -10.32
C THR A 478 21.12 11.96 -10.29
N LEU A 479 21.01 12.72 -9.19
CA LEU A 479 21.80 13.95 -9.02
C LEU A 479 23.30 13.67 -8.85
N THR A 480 23.69 12.58 -8.19
CA THR A 480 25.10 12.19 -8.05
C THR A 480 25.68 11.78 -9.41
N ALA A 481 24.92 11.07 -10.25
CA ALA A 481 25.33 10.75 -11.62
C ALA A 481 25.49 12.01 -12.49
N LEU A 482 24.56 12.98 -12.39
CA LEU A 482 24.67 14.29 -13.05
C LEU A 482 25.90 15.06 -12.56
N ALA A 483 26.13 15.10 -11.25
CA ALA A 483 27.29 15.74 -10.64
C ALA A 483 28.61 15.12 -11.12
N VAL A 484 28.71 13.78 -11.14
CA VAL A 484 29.88 13.05 -11.66
C VAL A 484 30.09 13.31 -13.15
N TRP A 485 29.02 13.45 -13.94
CA TRP A 485 29.11 13.81 -15.36
C TRP A 485 29.67 15.23 -15.56
N CYS A 486 29.18 16.22 -14.80
CA CYS A 486 29.72 17.57 -14.83
C CYS A 486 31.16 17.65 -14.30
N PHE A 487 31.47 16.90 -13.24
CA PHE A 487 32.81 16.75 -12.67
C PHE A 487 33.80 16.20 -13.72
N ALA A 488 33.40 15.17 -14.48
CA ALA A 488 34.21 14.63 -15.57
C ALA A 488 34.49 15.68 -16.67
N GLY A 489 33.52 16.54 -16.97
CA GLY A 489 33.69 17.67 -17.89
C GLY A 489 34.72 18.71 -17.41
N PHE A 490 34.64 19.13 -16.14
CA PHE A 490 35.64 20.03 -15.55
C PHE A 490 37.03 19.39 -15.49
N LEU A 491 37.12 18.13 -15.06
CA LEU A 491 38.37 17.36 -15.01
C LEU A 491 39.01 17.25 -16.40
N LEU A 492 38.22 17.01 -17.45
CA LEU A 492 38.71 16.96 -18.83
C LEU A 492 39.23 18.33 -19.30
N SER A 493 38.52 19.42 -18.97
CA SER A 493 38.94 20.79 -19.30
C SER A 493 40.26 21.16 -18.64
N LEU A 494 40.44 20.82 -17.36
CA LEU A 494 41.68 21.08 -16.60
C LEU A 494 42.84 20.22 -17.11
N LYS A 495 42.57 18.93 -17.36
CA LYS A 495 43.53 17.99 -17.98
C LYS A 495 44.06 18.48 -19.33
N TRP A 496 43.21 19.08 -20.15
CA TRP A 496 43.63 19.64 -21.45
C TRP A 496 44.35 20.98 -21.32
N LEU A 497 43.92 21.87 -20.43
CA LEU A 497 44.52 23.19 -20.23
C LEU A 497 45.99 23.10 -19.78
N HIS A 498 46.33 22.11 -18.96
CA HIS A 498 47.62 22.00 -18.27
C HIS A 498 48.77 21.37 -19.10
N ALA A 499 48.52 20.94 -20.34
CA ALA A 499 49.51 20.33 -21.24
C ALA A 499 50.33 19.12 -20.69
N GLY A 500 49.96 18.55 -19.52
CA GLY A 500 50.43 17.24 -19.04
C GLY A 500 51.32 17.20 -17.79
N ALA A 501 51.50 18.31 -17.04
CA ALA A 501 52.41 18.31 -15.87
C ALA A 501 51.86 17.64 -14.59
N HIS A 502 50.57 17.28 -14.53
CA HIS A 502 49.94 16.55 -13.42
C HIS A 502 49.09 15.37 -13.91
N GLN A 503 48.94 14.36 -13.06
CA GLN A 503 48.11 13.20 -13.36
C GLN A 503 46.62 13.52 -13.20
N ALA A 504 45.77 12.89 -14.02
CA ALA A 504 44.32 13.06 -13.92
C ALA A 504 43.74 12.64 -12.55
N VAL A 505 44.43 11.73 -11.84
CA VAL A 505 44.05 11.29 -10.49
C VAL A 505 44.25 12.40 -9.46
N THR A 506 45.40 13.10 -9.47
CA THR A 506 45.67 14.18 -8.49
C THR A 506 44.80 15.42 -8.75
N ILE A 507 44.50 15.73 -10.02
CA ILE A 507 43.51 16.77 -10.37
C ILE A 507 42.12 16.37 -9.83
N GLY A 508 41.73 15.10 -10.00
CA GLY A 508 40.47 14.57 -9.45
C GLY A 508 40.41 14.60 -7.92
N GLU A 509 41.52 14.29 -7.24
CA GLU A 509 41.64 14.36 -5.78
C GLU A 509 41.42 15.79 -5.26
N TRP A 510 42.09 16.79 -5.84
CA TRP A 510 41.88 18.21 -5.50
C TRP A 510 40.45 18.67 -5.76
N MET A 511 39.85 18.25 -6.87
CA MET A 511 38.44 18.55 -7.17
C MET A 511 37.47 17.87 -6.18
N ILE A 512 37.78 16.67 -5.68
CA ILE A 512 36.98 15.98 -4.65
C ILE A 512 37.09 16.71 -3.31
N TRP A 513 38.28 17.16 -2.90
CA TRP A 513 38.44 17.92 -1.65
C TRP A 513 37.72 19.27 -1.71
N ILE A 514 37.76 19.96 -2.84
CA ILE A 514 37.01 21.20 -3.08
C ILE A 514 35.49 20.93 -3.04
N TRP A 515 35.01 19.84 -3.65
CA TRP A 515 33.60 19.44 -3.65
C TRP A 515 33.03 19.15 -2.25
N PHE A 516 33.85 18.59 -1.36
CA PHE A 516 33.46 18.40 0.05
C PHE A 516 33.79 19.61 0.95
N GLY A 517 34.40 20.66 0.40
CA GLY A 517 34.85 21.84 1.17
C GLY A 517 35.94 21.53 2.20
N LEU A 518 36.69 20.44 2.01
CA LEU A 518 37.72 19.96 2.94
C LEU A 518 39.05 20.69 2.79
N ASP A 519 39.39 21.11 1.56
CA ASP A 519 40.65 21.78 1.23
C ASP A 519 40.47 22.75 0.05
N GLY A 520 41.31 23.78 0.00
CA GLY A 520 41.39 24.80 -1.05
C GLY A 520 42.58 24.64 -1.99
N THR A 521 43.52 23.72 -1.75
CA THR A 521 44.77 23.56 -2.53
C THR A 521 44.60 23.54 -4.04
N GLY A 522 43.52 22.96 -4.58
CA GLY A 522 43.24 22.98 -6.02
C GLY A 522 43.02 24.37 -6.62
N ILE A 523 42.70 25.39 -5.81
CA ILE A 523 42.67 26.80 -6.22
C ILE A 523 44.07 27.40 -6.16
N ASP A 524 44.87 27.10 -5.14
CA ASP A 524 46.25 27.61 -5.02
C ASP A 524 47.18 27.06 -6.13
N GLN A 525 46.99 25.79 -6.53
CA GLN A 525 47.69 25.17 -7.66
C GLN A 525 47.08 25.51 -9.03
N SER A 526 45.95 26.23 -9.08
CA SER A 526 45.26 26.53 -10.34
C SER A 526 46.00 27.46 -11.34
N PRO A 527 46.89 28.40 -10.92
CA PRO A 527 47.65 29.23 -11.87
C PRO A 527 48.56 28.42 -12.80
N ASP A 528 49.04 27.25 -12.34
CA ASP A 528 49.96 26.36 -13.05
C ASP A 528 49.30 25.61 -14.22
N PHE A 529 47.96 25.61 -14.28
CA PHE A 529 47.23 25.22 -15.49
C PHE A 529 47.32 26.31 -16.56
N HIS A 530 46.99 27.55 -16.17
CA HIS A 530 47.09 28.78 -16.96
C HIS A 530 46.77 29.94 -16.02
N TRP A 531 47.57 31.02 -16.07
CA TRP A 531 47.50 32.23 -15.22
C TRP A 531 46.16 32.99 -15.11
N LEU A 532 45.09 32.51 -15.76
CA LEU A 532 43.77 33.10 -15.76
C LEU A 532 42.68 32.03 -15.94
N LEU A 533 42.80 31.17 -16.96
CA LEU A 533 41.82 30.12 -17.24
C LEU A 533 41.80 29.01 -16.19
N GLY A 534 42.95 28.68 -15.57
CA GLY A 534 43.03 27.69 -14.50
C GLY A 534 42.27 28.13 -13.26
N PRO A 535 42.58 29.30 -12.67
CA PRO A 535 41.83 29.88 -11.56
C PRO A 535 40.36 30.09 -11.89
N ALA A 536 40.04 30.57 -13.11
CA ALA A 536 38.66 30.76 -13.53
C ALA A 536 37.86 29.43 -13.56
N LEU A 537 38.44 28.35 -14.09
CA LEU A 537 37.80 27.03 -14.10
C LEU A 537 37.68 26.43 -12.69
N MET A 538 38.70 26.55 -11.83
CA MET A 538 38.65 26.01 -10.47
C MET A 538 37.68 26.77 -9.57
N VAL A 539 37.61 28.10 -9.67
CA VAL A 539 36.62 28.91 -8.95
C VAL A 539 35.21 28.67 -9.49
N LEU A 540 35.04 28.52 -10.81
CA LEU A 540 33.75 28.16 -11.42
C LEU A 540 33.29 26.76 -10.97
N PHE A 541 34.19 25.78 -10.92
CA PHE A 541 33.90 24.44 -10.40
C PHE A 541 33.55 24.48 -8.90
N ALA A 542 34.31 25.18 -8.07
CA ALA A 542 34.04 25.32 -6.63
C ALA A 542 32.69 25.99 -6.36
N PHE A 543 32.34 27.02 -7.15
CA PHE A 543 31.03 27.66 -7.11
C PHE A 543 29.92 26.69 -7.52
N LEU A 544 30.03 26.04 -8.68
CA LEU A 544 29.01 25.11 -9.17
C LEU A 544 28.83 23.89 -8.26
N GLY A 545 29.90 23.33 -7.70
CA GLY A 545 29.84 22.26 -6.71
C GLY A 545 29.15 22.70 -5.42
N ASN A 546 29.80 23.61 -4.69
CA ASN A 546 29.44 23.89 -3.31
C ASN A 546 28.23 24.82 -3.17
N THR A 547 27.91 25.63 -4.19
CA THR A 547 26.68 26.43 -4.20
C THR A 547 25.58 25.77 -5.03
N LEU A 548 25.79 25.46 -6.32
CA LEU A 548 24.70 24.98 -7.17
C LEU A 548 24.33 23.52 -6.88
N PHE A 549 25.22 22.57 -7.06
CA PHE A 549 24.90 21.15 -6.93
C PHE A 549 24.51 20.77 -5.48
N LEU A 550 25.24 21.27 -4.48
CA LEU A 550 24.90 21.02 -3.07
C LEU A 550 23.52 21.61 -2.72
N THR A 551 23.21 22.85 -3.14
CA THR A 551 21.88 23.44 -2.88
C THR A 551 20.77 22.72 -3.64
N VAL A 552 21.00 22.31 -4.89
CA VAL A 552 20.02 21.52 -5.67
C VAL A 552 19.79 20.14 -5.02
N LEU A 553 20.85 19.48 -4.53
CA LEU A 553 20.76 18.21 -3.82
C LEU A 553 19.93 18.36 -2.53
N VAL A 554 20.26 19.33 -1.68
CA VAL A 554 19.52 19.62 -0.45
C VAL A 554 18.08 20.04 -0.75
N SER A 555 17.85 20.83 -1.80
CA SER A 555 16.51 21.28 -2.22
C SER A 555 15.65 20.12 -2.71
N MET A 556 16.18 19.25 -3.58
CA MET A 556 15.44 18.07 -4.04
C MET A 556 15.16 17.10 -2.90
N LEU A 557 16.16 16.76 -2.07
CA LEU A 557 15.96 15.87 -0.92
C LEU A 557 14.96 16.45 0.10
N THR A 558 14.94 17.77 0.29
CA THR A 558 13.94 18.43 1.15
C THR A 558 12.56 18.36 0.51
N ASN A 559 12.42 18.63 -0.80
CA ASN A 559 11.15 18.56 -1.51
C ASN A 559 10.57 17.14 -1.51
N THR A 560 11.39 16.11 -1.78
CA THR A 560 10.93 14.72 -1.79
C THR A 560 10.71 14.19 -0.38
N PHE A 561 11.45 14.66 0.64
CA PHE A 561 11.05 14.48 2.04
C PHE A 561 9.66 15.07 2.31
N SER A 562 9.43 16.35 2.01
CA SER A 562 8.16 17.04 2.26
C SER A 562 6.96 16.37 1.59
N GLY A 563 7.10 15.92 0.34
CA GLY A 563 6.05 15.17 -0.37
C GLY A 563 5.68 13.84 0.30
N ILE A 564 6.68 13.13 0.85
CA ILE A 564 6.50 11.87 1.58
C ILE A 564 5.95 12.13 2.99
N VAL A 565 6.43 13.17 3.68
CA VAL A 565 5.95 13.62 5.00
C VAL A 565 4.45 13.97 4.92
N GLY A 566 4.04 14.75 3.92
CA GLY A 566 2.65 15.17 3.73
C GLY A 566 1.69 13.98 3.54
N ASN A 567 2.13 12.93 2.86
CA ASN A 567 1.33 11.73 2.58
C ASN A 567 1.66 10.52 3.50
N ALA A 568 2.48 10.73 4.53
CA ALA A 568 3.13 9.65 5.27
C ALA A 568 2.17 8.62 5.87
N VAL A 569 1.01 9.04 6.36
CA VAL A 569 0.01 8.13 6.95
C VAL A 569 -0.47 7.12 5.92
N GLN A 570 -0.79 7.56 4.70
CA GLN A 570 -1.23 6.68 3.61
C GLN A 570 -0.09 5.80 3.09
N GLU A 571 1.12 6.34 2.94
CA GLU A 571 2.30 5.58 2.48
C GLU A 571 2.71 4.49 3.49
N ILE A 572 2.65 4.77 4.81
CA ILE A 572 2.88 3.77 5.86
C ILE A 572 1.79 2.70 5.84
N GLN A 573 0.51 3.10 5.72
CA GLN A 573 -0.62 2.15 5.65
C GLN A 573 -0.57 1.28 4.39
N PHE A 574 -0.16 1.84 3.25
CA PHE A 574 0.09 1.15 2.00
C PHE A 574 1.21 0.11 2.16
N ARG A 575 2.43 0.51 2.58
CA ARG A 575 3.54 -0.44 2.75
C ARG A 575 3.26 -1.48 3.82
N ARG A 576 2.49 -1.15 4.87
CA ARG A 576 2.02 -2.14 5.86
C ARG A 576 1.08 -3.17 5.23
N ALA A 577 0.23 -2.80 4.27
CA ALA A 577 -0.59 -3.74 3.53
C ALA A 577 0.27 -4.64 2.62
N VAL A 578 1.24 -4.08 1.90
CA VAL A 578 2.20 -4.82 1.05
C VAL A 578 3.00 -5.83 1.88
N LEU A 579 3.67 -5.41 2.95
CA LEU A 579 4.46 -6.31 3.82
C LEU A 579 3.60 -7.38 4.52
N THR A 580 2.36 -7.05 4.90
CA THR A 580 1.40 -8.03 5.43
C THR A 580 1.01 -9.06 4.36
N PHE A 581 0.95 -8.67 3.10
CA PHE A 581 0.54 -9.52 1.99
C PHE A 581 1.68 -10.43 1.50
N GLU A 582 2.89 -9.87 1.28
CA GLU A 582 4.12 -10.62 1.00
C GLU A 582 4.36 -11.69 2.07
N GLY A 583 4.25 -11.32 3.35
CA GLY A 583 4.43 -12.23 4.48
C GLY A 583 3.37 -13.34 4.65
N VAL A 584 2.30 -13.37 3.84
CA VAL A 584 1.38 -14.53 3.73
C VAL A 584 1.66 -15.35 2.46
N LYS A 585 2.05 -14.72 1.35
CA LYS A 585 2.29 -15.43 0.06
C LYS A 585 3.58 -16.25 0.01
N SER A 586 4.52 -15.95 0.88
CA SER A 586 5.82 -16.63 1.05
C SER A 586 5.67 -18.06 1.61
N ASP A 587 6.18 -19.08 0.92
CA ASP A 587 5.62 -20.45 0.96
C ASP A 587 6.44 -21.46 1.81
N ALA A 588 6.17 -22.76 1.66
CA ALA A 588 6.51 -23.82 2.60
C ALA A 588 8.01 -24.06 2.91
N ILE A 589 8.97 -23.48 2.17
CA ILE A 589 10.38 -23.54 2.59
C ILE A 589 10.60 -22.80 3.92
N PHE A 590 9.93 -21.65 4.12
CA PHE A 590 10.08 -20.83 5.33
C PHE A 590 9.52 -21.48 6.61
N ALA A 591 8.80 -22.61 6.48
CA ALA A 591 8.42 -23.43 7.62
C ALA A 591 9.64 -24.07 8.33
N TYR A 592 10.80 -24.09 7.67
CA TYR A 592 12.05 -24.63 8.18
C TYR A 592 13.05 -23.50 8.46
N MET A 593 13.13 -23.10 9.74
CA MET A 593 14.12 -22.11 10.20
C MET A 593 15.57 -22.56 9.89
N PRO A 594 16.45 -21.69 9.36
CA PRO A 594 17.87 -22.00 9.20
C PRO A 594 18.50 -22.52 10.51
N PRO A 595 19.35 -23.56 10.47
CA PRO A 595 19.86 -24.27 9.28
C PRO A 595 18.98 -25.47 8.83
N PHE A 596 17.80 -25.68 9.44
CA PHE A 596 16.96 -26.86 9.15
C PHE A 596 16.34 -26.84 7.75
N ASN A 597 16.35 -25.70 7.04
CA ASN A 597 15.96 -25.63 5.63
C ASN A 597 16.89 -26.45 4.71
N ILE A 598 18.19 -26.52 5.00
CA ILE A 598 19.12 -27.41 4.26
C ILE A 598 18.70 -28.87 4.44
N LEU A 599 18.44 -29.28 5.69
CA LEU A 599 17.99 -30.63 6.02
C LEU A 599 16.63 -30.94 5.36
N ALA A 600 15.72 -29.98 5.33
CA ALA A 600 14.43 -30.11 4.68
C ALA A 600 14.56 -30.29 3.17
N LEU A 601 15.41 -29.50 2.50
CA LEU A 601 15.66 -29.65 1.07
C LEU A 601 16.26 -31.03 0.76
N ILE A 602 17.24 -31.49 1.55
CA ILE A 602 17.89 -32.79 1.36
C ILE A 602 16.94 -33.98 1.61
N LEU A 603 16.06 -33.90 2.63
CA LEU A 603 15.21 -35.04 3.02
C LEU A 603 13.81 -35.01 2.38
N VAL A 604 13.16 -33.84 2.29
CA VAL A 604 11.76 -33.72 1.86
C VAL A 604 11.64 -33.72 0.34
N LEU A 605 12.60 -33.12 -0.38
CA LEU A 605 12.58 -33.07 -1.85
C LEU A 605 12.60 -34.46 -2.52
N PRO A 606 13.50 -35.41 -2.20
CA PRO A 606 13.44 -36.76 -2.76
C PRO A 606 12.22 -37.54 -2.26
N LEU A 607 11.77 -37.31 -1.02
CA LEU A 607 10.61 -37.98 -0.45
C LEU A 607 9.30 -37.65 -1.19
N LYS A 608 9.24 -36.50 -1.88
CA LYS A 608 8.16 -36.09 -2.81
C LYS A 608 7.93 -37.11 -3.94
N TRP A 609 8.97 -37.81 -4.38
CA TRP A 609 8.88 -38.85 -5.42
C TRP A 609 8.53 -40.23 -4.86
N MET A 610 8.77 -40.48 -3.57
CA MET A 610 8.55 -41.78 -2.93
C MET A 610 7.20 -41.89 -2.21
N LEU A 611 6.56 -40.78 -1.84
CA LEU A 611 5.29 -40.75 -1.10
C LEU A 611 4.13 -40.18 -1.91
N SER A 612 2.94 -40.76 -1.72
CA SER A 612 1.69 -40.16 -2.21
C SER A 612 1.41 -38.81 -1.53
N LYS A 613 0.76 -37.88 -2.25
CA LYS A 613 0.43 -36.51 -1.80
C LYS A 613 -0.08 -36.43 -0.34
N ARG A 614 -0.94 -37.36 0.07
CA ARG A 614 -1.49 -37.44 1.45
C ARG A 614 -0.48 -37.90 2.51
N MET A 615 0.45 -38.79 2.17
CA MET A 615 1.50 -39.22 3.10
C MET A 615 2.64 -38.21 3.18
N PHE A 616 3.00 -37.60 2.05
CA PHE A 616 3.90 -36.45 1.99
C PHE A 616 3.45 -35.33 2.94
N HIS A 617 2.18 -34.89 2.83
CA HIS A 617 1.56 -33.94 3.74
C HIS A 617 1.72 -34.32 5.21
N LYS A 618 1.41 -35.57 5.58
CA LYS A 618 1.56 -36.04 6.98
C LYS A 618 3.01 -35.95 7.48
N VAL A 619 3.99 -36.31 6.65
CA VAL A 619 5.40 -36.26 7.06
C VAL A 619 5.88 -34.81 7.18
N ASN A 620 5.53 -33.95 6.22
CA ASN A 620 5.81 -32.51 6.27
C ASN A 620 5.22 -31.86 7.54
N VAL A 621 3.92 -32.08 7.78
CA VAL A 621 3.19 -31.68 9.00
C VAL A 621 3.89 -32.11 10.29
N VAL A 622 4.38 -33.35 10.36
CA VAL A 622 5.07 -33.86 11.57
C VAL A 622 6.46 -33.24 11.71
N ALA A 623 7.23 -33.13 10.62
CA ALA A 623 8.57 -32.54 10.64
C ALA A 623 8.56 -31.06 11.06
N VAL A 624 7.70 -30.25 10.43
CA VAL A 624 7.54 -28.82 10.75
C VAL A 624 7.12 -28.63 12.21
N ARG A 625 6.19 -29.46 12.73
CA ARG A 625 5.74 -29.40 14.14
C ARG A 625 6.80 -29.86 15.14
N ALA A 626 7.66 -30.81 14.77
CA ALA A 626 8.73 -31.30 15.64
C ALA A 626 9.86 -30.26 15.76
N ILE A 627 10.31 -29.70 14.64
CA ILE A 627 11.37 -28.68 14.59
C ILE A 627 10.90 -27.39 15.27
N ASN A 628 9.69 -26.93 14.95
CA ASN A 628 9.12 -25.70 15.51
C ASN A 628 8.34 -25.91 16.83
N LEU A 629 8.51 -27.03 17.52
CA LEU A 629 7.80 -27.28 18.79
C LEU A 629 7.98 -26.15 19.82
N PRO A 630 9.19 -25.62 20.12
CA PRO A 630 9.34 -24.54 21.10
C PRO A 630 8.73 -23.21 20.62
N THR A 631 8.91 -22.86 19.34
CA THR A 631 8.36 -21.61 18.78
C THR A 631 6.84 -21.65 18.72
N LEU A 632 6.23 -22.78 18.31
CA LEU A 632 4.79 -23.00 18.33
C LEU A 632 4.20 -22.91 19.75
N LEU A 633 4.86 -23.48 20.77
CA LEU A 633 4.39 -23.36 22.15
C LEU A 633 4.42 -21.91 22.66
N ILE A 634 5.47 -21.14 22.35
CA ILE A 634 5.57 -19.72 22.68
C ILE A 634 4.46 -18.92 21.97
N VAL A 635 4.24 -19.17 20.68
CA VAL A 635 3.17 -18.53 19.88
C VAL A 635 1.80 -18.87 20.45
N ALA A 636 1.48 -20.15 20.70
CA ALA A 636 0.19 -20.56 21.24
C ALA A 636 -0.09 -19.99 22.64
N TRP A 637 0.93 -19.93 23.51
CA TRP A 637 0.85 -19.27 24.82
C TRP A 637 0.58 -17.76 24.70
N TYR A 638 1.23 -17.10 23.74
CA TYR A 638 1.10 -15.67 23.49
C TYR A 638 -0.26 -15.32 22.84
N GLU A 639 -0.69 -16.06 21.82
CA GLU A 639 -2.00 -15.89 21.16
C GLU A 639 -3.15 -16.07 22.16
N ARG A 640 -3.17 -17.17 22.92
CA ARG A 640 -4.21 -17.45 23.93
C ARG A 640 -4.32 -16.37 25.02
N ARG A 641 -3.24 -15.60 25.25
CA ARG A 641 -3.18 -14.49 26.22
C ARG A 641 -3.48 -13.11 25.64
N THR A 642 -3.40 -12.90 24.32
CA THR A 642 -3.41 -11.55 23.72
C THR A 642 -4.38 -11.35 22.55
N LEU A 643 -4.68 -12.41 21.79
CA LEU A 643 -5.69 -12.36 20.73
C LEU A 643 -7.07 -12.12 21.35
N TRP A 644 -7.90 -11.33 20.68
CA TRP A 644 -9.24 -10.88 21.10
C TRP A 644 -9.32 -10.02 22.39
N ILE A 645 -8.52 -10.32 23.42
CA ILE A 645 -8.50 -9.59 24.71
C ILE A 645 -8.19 -8.09 24.53
N SER A 646 -7.36 -7.74 23.55
CA SER A 646 -6.99 -6.35 23.27
C SER A 646 -8.11 -5.49 22.67
N ASP A 647 -9.11 -6.08 22.04
CA ASP A 647 -10.12 -5.34 21.27
C ASP A 647 -11.08 -4.55 22.18
N LYS A 648 -11.41 -5.12 23.36
CA LYS A 648 -12.29 -4.51 24.37
C LYS A 648 -11.77 -3.19 24.97
N ARG A 649 -10.54 -2.75 24.64
CA ARG A 649 -9.98 -1.44 25.03
C ARG A 649 -9.75 -0.46 23.89
N LYS A 650 -9.80 -0.86 22.61
CA LYS A 650 -9.41 0.01 21.48
C LYS A 650 -10.56 0.77 20.80
N ILE A 651 -11.82 0.41 21.06
CA ILE A 651 -13.02 1.08 20.50
C ILE A 651 -13.06 2.58 20.86
N ALA A 652 -12.49 2.98 22.00
CA ALA A 652 -12.49 4.37 22.48
C ALA A 652 -11.35 5.26 21.93
N SER A 653 -10.49 4.77 21.02
CA SER A 653 -9.34 5.52 20.51
C SER A 653 -9.24 5.46 18.99
N SER A 654 -10.23 6.03 18.32
CA SER A 654 -10.01 6.60 16.98
C SER A 654 -9.07 7.78 17.13
N LYS A 655 -7.78 7.62 16.77
CA LYS A 655 -6.88 8.76 16.60
C LYS A 655 -7.51 9.67 15.55
N LYS A 656 -7.79 10.92 15.92
CA LYS A 656 -8.24 11.93 14.96
C LYS A 656 -7.19 12.04 13.86
N ILE A 657 -7.56 11.64 12.65
CA ILE A 657 -6.90 12.09 11.42
C ILE A 657 -7.09 13.62 11.40
N ASP A 658 -6.00 14.38 11.32
CA ASP A 658 -6.09 15.86 11.35
C ASP A 658 -6.30 16.37 9.92
N TRP A 659 -7.57 16.49 9.53
CA TRP A 659 -8.04 16.88 8.19
C TRP A 659 -7.77 18.36 7.84
N LYS A 660 -6.59 18.87 8.17
CA LYS A 660 -6.23 20.30 8.11
C LYS A 660 -5.11 20.65 7.13
N HIS A 661 -4.53 19.66 6.47
CA HIS A 661 -3.50 19.87 5.46
C HIS A 661 -4.12 19.68 4.06
N PRO A 662 -4.33 20.77 3.29
CA PRO A 662 -4.81 20.66 1.92
C PRO A 662 -3.67 20.17 1.02
N GLY A 663 -3.85 19.01 0.41
CA GLY A 663 -2.79 18.34 -0.34
C GLY A 663 -3.03 16.83 -0.45
N GLY A 664 -4.20 16.42 -0.94
CA GLY A 664 -4.41 15.02 -1.33
C GLY A 664 -3.37 14.58 -2.37
N PRO A 665 -2.99 13.29 -2.42
CA PRO A 665 -1.95 12.83 -3.33
C PRO A 665 -2.37 13.08 -4.78
N ARG A 666 -1.61 13.93 -5.49
CA ARG A 666 -1.56 13.93 -6.96
C ARG A 666 -1.25 12.51 -7.39
N ALA A 667 -2.09 11.93 -8.25
CA ALA A 667 -1.88 10.59 -8.79
C ALA A 667 -0.78 10.64 -9.87
N THR A 668 0.47 10.75 -9.42
CA THR A 668 1.64 10.58 -10.28
C THR A 668 1.67 9.14 -10.81
N PRO A 669 2.11 8.92 -12.06
CA PRO A 669 2.42 7.58 -12.57
C PRO A 669 3.70 7.09 -11.87
N ALA A 670 3.57 6.69 -10.62
CA ALA A 670 4.66 6.21 -9.79
C ALA A 670 5.19 4.91 -10.40
N GLN A 671 6.39 4.98 -11.02
CA GLN A 671 6.95 3.97 -11.92
C GLN A 671 7.47 2.71 -11.19
N TYR A 672 6.59 2.10 -10.41
CA TYR A 672 6.78 0.85 -9.69
C TYR A 672 5.84 -0.18 -10.32
N TRP A 673 6.37 -1.36 -10.67
CA TRP A 673 5.71 -2.37 -11.53
C TRP A 673 5.57 -2.05 -13.03
N ALA A 674 6.45 -1.19 -13.57
CA ALA A 674 6.65 -1.03 -15.03
C ALA A 674 7.29 -2.25 -15.74
N LEU A 675 7.19 -3.45 -15.15
CA LEU A 675 7.69 -4.73 -15.70
C LEU A 675 6.54 -5.65 -16.14
N SER A 676 5.52 -5.07 -16.76
CA SER A 676 4.37 -5.78 -17.36
C SER A 676 4.74 -6.80 -18.44
N ARG A 677 5.99 -6.80 -18.93
CA ARG A 677 6.49 -7.76 -19.94
C ARG A 677 6.68 -9.20 -19.42
N PHE A 678 6.49 -9.46 -18.12
CA PHE A 678 6.41 -10.80 -17.52
C PHE A 678 5.06 -11.02 -16.80
N SER A 679 3.97 -10.41 -17.28
CA SER A 679 2.71 -10.31 -16.51
C SER A 679 2.02 -11.65 -16.23
N VAL A 680 2.22 -12.16 -15.01
CA VAL A 680 1.33 -13.12 -14.33
C VAL A 680 -0.10 -12.57 -14.18
N HIS A 681 -0.28 -11.26 -14.36
CA HIS A 681 -1.56 -10.53 -14.33
C HIS A 681 -2.20 -10.31 -15.72
N GLY A 682 -1.73 -11.00 -16.77
CA GLY A 682 -2.24 -10.80 -18.15
C GLY A 682 -3.76 -10.99 -18.28
N ASP A 683 -4.34 -11.88 -17.47
CA ASP A 683 -5.78 -12.18 -17.37
C ASP A 683 -6.64 -10.93 -17.09
N ILE A 684 -6.12 -9.98 -16.31
CA ILE A 684 -6.81 -8.72 -15.97
C ILE A 684 -7.01 -7.87 -17.23
N HIS A 685 -6.04 -7.93 -18.14
CA HIS A 685 -6.08 -7.18 -19.40
C HIS A 685 -6.86 -7.93 -20.47
N ALA A 686 -6.71 -9.27 -20.54
CA ALA A 686 -7.41 -10.12 -21.50
C ALA A 686 -8.96 -10.03 -21.45
N VAL A 687 -9.55 -9.61 -20.31
CA VAL A 687 -11.00 -9.31 -20.21
C VAL A 687 -11.40 -8.03 -20.95
N PHE A 688 -10.50 -7.05 -21.06
CA PHE A 688 -10.73 -5.82 -21.81
C PHE A 688 -10.23 -5.90 -23.26
N ASP A 689 -9.33 -6.83 -23.55
CA ASP A 689 -8.75 -7.06 -24.87
C ASP A 689 -9.62 -8.02 -25.74
N ILE A 690 -10.73 -8.55 -25.19
CA ILE A 690 -11.78 -9.30 -25.91
C ILE A 690 -13.09 -8.50 -25.82
N ASP A 691 -13.68 -8.15 -26.96
CA ASP A 691 -14.98 -7.46 -27.00
C ASP A 691 -16.08 -8.33 -26.36
N PRO A 692 -16.92 -7.77 -25.45
CA PRO A 692 -17.99 -8.52 -24.82
C PRO A 692 -19.09 -8.88 -25.83
N PRO A 693 -19.59 -10.13 -25.83
CA PRO A 693 -20.65 -10.54 -26.75
C PRO A 693 -21.93 -9.73 -26.50
N GLN A 694 -22.70 -9.48 -27.57
CA GLN A 694 -23.93 -8.67 -27.51
C GLN A 694 -24.90 -9.17 -26.43
N SER A 695 -25.01 -10.49 -26.24
CA SER A 695 -25.83 -11.13 -25.19
C SER A 695 -25.45 -10.79 -23.73
N VAL A 696 -24.31 -10.14 -23.48
CA VAL A 696 -23.94 -9.56 -22.18
C VAL A 696 -24.22 -8.06 -22.15
N LEU A 697 -23.98 -7.34 -23.24
CA LEU A 697 -24.32 -5.92 -23.36
C LEU A 697 -25.84 -5.68 -23.29
N ASP A 698 -26.62 -6.53 -23.93
CA ASP A 698 -28.09 -6.51 -23.93
C ASP A 698 -28.64 -6.75 -22.52
N LYS A 699 -28.09 -7.73 -21.77
CA LYS A 699 -28.46 -7.96 -20.36
C LYS A 699 -28.16 -6.77 -19.47
N ILE A 700 -26.97 -6.19 -19.58
CA ILE A 700 -26.61 -4.99 -18.82
C ILE A 700 -27.59 -3.85 -19.15
N ALA A 701 -27.97 -3.69 -20.42
CA ALA A 701 -29.00 -2.72 -20.83
C ALA A 701 -30.42 -3.06 -20.31
N GLU A 702 -30.81 -4.33 -20.26
CA GLU A 702 -32.08 -4.77 -19.64
C GLU A 702 -32.11 -4.49 -18.14
N GLU A 703 -31.05 -4.82 -17.40
CA GLU A 703 -30.95 -4.52 -15.97
C GLU A 703 -30.92 -3.00 -15.68
N ASP A 704 -30.23 -2.21 -16.51
CA ASP A 704 -30.23 -0.76 -16.37
C ASP A 704 -31.62 -0.18 -16.63
N ASN A 705 -32.37 -0.69 -17.62
CA ASN A 705 -33.75 -0.28 -17.88
C ASN A 705 -34.70 -0.64 -16.72
N LEU A 706 -34.51 -1.80 -16.07
CA LEU A 706 -35.27 -2.19 -14.88
C LEU A 706 -34.95 -1.28 -13.69
N ASN A 707 -33.67 -0.98 -13.44
CA ASN A 707 -33.25 -0.11 -12.35
C ASN A 707 -33.58 1.38 -12.61
N HIS A 708 -33.76 1.80 -13.87
CA HIS A 708 -34.11 3.18 -14.22
C HIS A 708 -35.62 3.48 -14.22
N SER A 709 -36.50 2.52 -13.91
CA SER A 709 -37.92 2.84 -13.67
C SER A 709 -38.15 3.56 -12.34
N ASP A 710 -37.23 3.44 -11.38
CA ASP A 710 -37.22 4.20 -10.13
C ASP A 710 -36.11 5.28 -10.16
N ASP A 711 -36.53 6.55 -10.16
CA ASP A 711 -35.73 7.80 -10.15
C ASP A 711 -34.19 7.69 -9.93
N MET A 712 -33.38 7.94 -10.97
CA MET A 712 -32.11 8.73 -10.85
C MET A 712 -31.35 9.02 -12.18
N GLY A 713 -31.47 8.21 -13.23
CA GLY A 713 -30.48 8.19 -14.34
C GLY A 713 -30.35 9.45 -15.21
N ILE A 714 -31.46 10.13 -15.56
CA ILE A 714 -31.50 11.16 -16.62
C ILE A 714 -31.47 12.61 -16.06
N LEU A 715 -31.69 12.77 -14.75
CA LEU A 715 -31.85 14.07 -14.09
C LEU A 715 -30.53 14.78 -13.75
N SER A 716 -29.38 14.10 -13.84
CA SER A 716 -28.05 14.66 -13.58
C SER A 716 -27.60 15.59 -14.70
N ASN A 717 -27.35 15.06 -15.89
CA ASN A 717 -26.77 15.80 -17.02
C ASN A 717 -27.67 16.97 -17.45
N THR A 718 -28.98 16.75 -17.53
CA THR A 718 -29.96 17.78 -17.89
C THR A 718 -29.93 18.97 -16.92
N LYS A 719 -29.87 18.73 -15.60
CA LYS A 719 -29.82 19.81 -14.59
C LYS A 719 -28.44 20.47 -14.50
N LEU A 720 -27.36 19.77 -14.84
CA LEU A 720 -26.03 20.38 -14.94
C LEU A 720 -25.97 21.37 -16.11
N GLN A 721 -26.49 20.99 -17.29
CA GLN A 721 -26.58 21.87 -18.45
C GLN A 721 -27.34 23.17 -18.13
N ASP A 722 -28.52 23.05 -17.51
CA ASP A 722 -29.36 24.20 -17.12
C ASP A 722 -28.70 25.09 -16.04
N GLN A 723 -28.00 24.51 -15.05
CA GLN A 723 -27.38 25.32 -14.00
C GLN A 723 -26.10 26.04 -14.43
N PHE A 724 -25.34 25.51 -15.39
CA PHE A 724 -24.15 26.21 -15.93
C PHE A 724 -24.50 27.27 -16.98
N THR A 725 -25.54 27.05 -17.81
CA THR A 725 -26.02 28.07 -18.75
C THR A 725 -26.62 29.29 -18.04
N HIS A 726 -27.34 29.09 -16.93
CA HIS A 726 -28.00 30.19 -16.22
C HIS A 726 -27.06 31.17 -15.47
N LEU A 727 -25.74 30.88 -15.44
CA LEU A 727 -24.71 31.71 -14.80
C LEU A 727 -23.88 32.56 -15.79
N SER A 728 -24.09 32.43 -17.11
CA SER A 728 -23.14 32.89 -18.13
C SER A 728 -23.65 33.98 -19.11
N GLN A 729 -24.82 34.58 -18.89
CA GLN A 729 -25.35 35.67 -19.74
C GLN A 729 -25.46 37.04 -19.02
N PRO A 730 -24.90 38.12 -19.59
CA PRO A 730 -25.07 39.49 -19.09
C PRO A 730 -26.41 40.11 -19.54
N ARG A 731 -26.87 41.11 -18.79
CA ARG A 731 -28.24 41.67 -18.83
C ARG A 731 -28.30 43.00 -19.58
N ARG A 732 -29.12 43.09 -20.64
CA ARG A 732 -29.85 44.27 -21.21
C ARG A 732 -30.35 43.93 -22.63
N GLU A 733 -31.38 44.50 -23.26
CA GLU A 733 -32.60 45.32 -23.00
C GLU A 733 -33.20 45.60 -24.40
N SER A 734 -34.42 46.15 -24.50
CA SER A 734 -35.14 46.60 -25.74
C SER A 734 -35.91 45.50 -26.54
N GLN A 735 -37.25 45.57 -26.66
CA GLN A 735 -38.11 46.27 -27.67
C GLN A 735 -38.41 45.37 -28.91
N THR A 736 -39.60 45.31 -29.55
CA THR A 736 -40.93 45.93 -29.34
C THR A 736 -42.04 45.26 -30.18
N VAL A 737 -43.25 45.13 -29.61
CA VAL A 737 -44.59 45.50 -30.18
C VAL A 737 -45.43 44.49 -31.02
N ASP A 738 -46.76 44.70 -30.89
CA ASP A 738 -47.93 44.22 -31.64
C ASP A 738 -48.43 42.76 -31.52
N SER A 739 -49.74 42.47 -31.65
CA SER A 739 -50.95 43.03 -30.96
C SER A 739 -52.21 42.18 -31.27
N SER A 740 -53.32 42.48 -30.58
CA SER A 740 -54.64 41.77 -30.61
C SER A 740 -54.65 40.37 -29.98
N GLN A 741 -55.73 39.88 -29.35
CA GLN A 741 -57.09 40.43 -29.15
C GLN A 741 -57.65 39.95 -27.79
N ASN A 742 -58.51 40.74 -27.12
CA ASN A 742 -59.13 40.42 -25.82
C ASN A 742 -60.43 41.24 -25.63
N PRO A 743 -61.42 40.72 -24.88
CA PRO A 743 -62.27 41.58 -24.02
C PRO A 743 -62.44 41.04 -22.58
N PRO A 744 -62.25 41.86 -21.52
CA PRO A 744 -62.29 41.40 -20.11
C PRO A 744 -63.47 41.92 -19.27
N VAL A 745 -63.79 41.26 -18.15
CA VAL A 745 -64.67 41.79 -17.07
C VAL A 745 -64.18 41.39 -15.66
N ASN A 746 -63.32 42.22 -15.07
CA ASN A 746 -63.47 42.94 -13.77
C ASN A 746 -64.42 42.42 -12.64
N PRO A 747 -64.18 42.75 -11.34
CA PRO A 747 -62.98 42.44 -10.51
C PRO A 747 -63.31 42.11 -9.01
N GLU A 748 -62.37 41.56 -8.23
CA GLU A 748 -62.07 41.95 -6.82
C GLU A 748 -60.88 41.15 -6.21
N PRO A 749 -60.21 41.62 -5.13
CA PRO A 749 -58.89 41.13 -4.72
C PRO A 749 -58.87 40.15 -3.51
N ALA A 750 -58.10 39.07 -3.61
CA ALA A 750 -57.78 38.16 -2.50
C ALA A 750 -56.26 38.04 -2.29
N LYS A 751 -55.83 37.93 -1.03
CA LYS A 751 -54.40 37.93 -0.63
C LYS A 751 -53.82 36.52 -0.62
N SER A 752 -52.73 36.27 -1.35
CA SER A 752 -51.78 35.22 -1.00
C SER A 752 -50.33 35.61 -1.33
N GLY A 753 -49.50 35.64 -0.29
CA GLY A 753 -48.06 35.40 -0.41
C GLY A 753 -47.71 34.07 0.26
N ARG A 754 -46.46 33.89 0.69
CA ARG A 754 -46.02 32.82 1.62
C ARG A 754 -46.03 31.39 1.02
N ARG A 755 -45.32 31.18 -0.10
CA ARG A 755 -44.92 29.82 -0.54
C ARG A 755 -43.41 29.65 -0.74
N GLU A 756 -42.74 30.53 -1.46
CA GLU A 756 -41.30 30.39 -1.76
C GLU A 756 -40.43 30.52 -0.51
N SER A 757 -40.73 31.48 0.38
CA SER A 757 -39.99 31.68 1.63
C SER A 757 -40.07 30.51 2.63
N GLN A 758 -40.96 29.52 2.41
CA GLN A 758 -41.03 28.33 3.27
C GLN A 758 -40.08 27.21 2.84
N VAL A 759 -39.56 27.21 1.61
CA VAL A 759 -38.65 26.17 1.12
C VAL A 759 -37.25 26.39 1.70
N ASP A 760 -36.69 27.58 1.51
CA ASP A 760 -35.40 27.98 2.09
C ASP A 760 -35.40 27.92 3.63
N GLN A 761 -36.53 28.24 4.26
CA GLN A 761 -36.62 28.21 5.72
C GLN A 761 -36.72 26.78 6.27
N LYS A 762 -37.43 25.86 5.60
CA LYS A 762 -37.38 24.42 5.92
C LYS A 762 -35.99 23.82 5.69
N LEU A 763 -35.28 24.23 4.64
CA LEU A 763 -33.90 23.81 4.40
C LEU A 763 -32.95 24.33 5.49
N LYS A 764 -33.11 25.57 5.95
CA LYS A 764 -32.35 26.10 7.09
C LYS A 764 -32.67 25.38 8.41
N ASP A 765 -33.93 25.07 8.67
CA ASP A 765 -34.34 24.38 9.90
C ASP A 765 -33.94 22.89 9.89
N GLN A 766 -33.82 22.22 8.73
CA GLN A 766 -33.28 20.85 8.64
C GLN A 766 -31.77 20.74 8.86
N PHE A 767 -31.01 21.83 8.73
CA PHE A 767 -29.55 21.85 8.96
C PHE A 767 -29.16 22.68 10.20
N ARG A 768 -30.09 22.90 11.14
CA ARG A 768 -29.87 23.80 12.29
C ARG A 768 -29.19 23.18 13.52
N ASP A 769 -29.02 21.86 13.57
CA ASP A 769 -28.34 21.16 14.65
C ASP A 769 -26.81 21.19 14.50
N SER A 770 -26.19 22.38 14.61
CA SER A 770 -24.78 22.58 14.99
C SER A 770 -24.32 24.05 15.01
N SER A 771 -25.21 25.05 14.99
CA SER A 771 -24.82 26.48 15.02
C SER A 771 -25.89 27.39 15.63
N ASP A 772 -26.19 27.23 16.92
CA ASP A 772 -26.55 28.33 17.84
C ASP A 772 -26.78 27.78 19.26
N GLU A 773 -25.88 28.08 20.19
CA GLU A 773 -26.21 28.42 21.58
C GLU A 773 -24.98 29.01 22.28
N GLY A 774 -25.15 30.19 22.88
CA GLY A 774 -24.12 30.86 23.66
C GLY A 774 -24.73 31.34 24.98
N GLY A 775 -23.96 31.22 26.06
CA GLY A 775 -24.40 31.60 27.40
C GLY A 775 -24.63 30.42 28.34
N ASP A 776 -23.54 29.81 28.81
CA ASP A 776 -23.32 29.74 30.26
C ASP A 776 -21.82 29.48 30.54
N ASP A 777 -21.24 30.29 31.42
CA ASP A 777 -19.87 30.16 31.88
C ASP A 777 -19.81 29.24 33.11
N ASP A 778 -19.09 28.10 33.06
CA ASP A 778 -18.22 27.70 34.16
C ASP A 778 -17.27 26.51 33.89
N GLN A 779 -16.21 26.43 34.70
CA GLN A 779 -15.36 25.23 34.92
C GLN A 779 -14.70 24.52 33.71
N HIS A 780 -13.83 25.24 32.99
CA HIS A 780 -12.63 24.59 32.41
C HIS A 780 -11.57 24.32 33.52
N PRO A 781 -10.82 23.20 33.46
CA PRO A 781 -9.74 22.93 34.42
C PRO A 781 -8.53 23.88 34.22
N PRO A 782 -7.77 24.19 35.28
CA PRO A 782 -6.66 25.12 35.22
C PRO A 782 -5.54 24.61 34.30
N GLY A 783 -5.15 25.41 33.31
CA GLY A 783 -4.06 25.12 32.37
C GLY A 783 -4.44 25.15 30.88
N TYR A 784 -5.73 25.12 30.54
CA TYR A 784 -6.14 25.07 29.12
C TYR A 784 -6.09 26.46 28.42
N ARG A 785 -4.93 26.82 27.88
CA ARG A 785 -4.81 27.92 26.91
C ARG A 785 -5.48 27.54 25.58
N LYS A 786 -6.64 28.13 25.27
CA LYS A 786 -7.12 28.20 23.87
C LYS A 786 -6.13 29.08 23.07
N PRO A 787 -5.59 28.62 21.92
CA PRO A 787 -4.80 29.48 21.05
C PRO A 787 -5.67 30.59 20.44
N ASN A 788 -5.09 31.78 20.27
CA ASN A 788 -5.85 32.98 19.88
C ASN A 788 -6.29 32.95 18.42
N ARG A 789 -7.50 33.44 18.15
CA ARG A 789 -8.09 33.58 16.81
C ARG A 789 -7.55 34.84 16.09
N ARG A 790 -6.21 34.94 15.93
CA ARG A 790 -5.50 36.07 15.32
C ARG A 790 -4.31 35.63 14.45
N GLU A 791 -4.62 34.89 13.39
CA GLU A 791 -3.76 34.72 12.20
C GLU A 791 -4.72 34.53 11.02
N ARG A 792 -5.15 35.65 10.43
CA ARG A 792 -6.03 35.73 9.23
C ARG A 792 -5.62 36.95 8.40
N ILE A 793 -4.39 36.83 7.94
CA ILE A 793 -3.53 37.54 6.99
C ILE A 793 -2.34 36.55 7.01
N ASP A 794 -1.89 35.96 5.91
CA ASP A 794 -1.70 36.59 4.60
C ASP A 794 -2.64 36.15 3.46
N SER A 795 -2.70 37.04 2.48
CA SER A 795 -3.25 36.83 1.14
C SER A 795 -2.12 36.60 0.13
N LEU A 796 -2.47 36.04 -1.04
CA LEU A 796 -1.73 36.21 -2.29
C LEU A 796 -0.32 35.57 -2.37
N VAL A 797 -0.28 34.23 -2.52
CA VAL A 797 0.86 33.54 -3.17
C VAL A 797 0.33 32.53 -4.20
N ASP A 798 0.48 32.92 -5.46
CA ASP A 798 0.64 32.19 -6.74
C ASP A 798 0.02 30.81 -7.02
N LEU A 799 -0.50 30.74 -8.26
CA LEU A 799 -0.93 29.51 -8.94
C LEU A 799 0.26 28.70 -9.47
N ASP A 800 0.77 27.71 -8.72
CA ASP A 800 1.70 26.73 -9.29
C ASP A 800 0.99 25.64 -10.12
N GLY A 801 0.53 26.04 -11.31
CA GLY A 801 0.30 25.13 -12.43
C GLY A 801 1.60 24.79 -13.20
N GLY A 802 2.75 25.26 -12.73
CA GLY A 802 4.04 25.17 -13.41
C GLY A 802 4.65 23.77 -13.38
N GLN A 803 4.43 22.97 -12.33
CA GLN A 803 4.89 21.57 -12.31
C GLN A 803 4.20 20.71 -13.37
N ASP A 804 2.87 20.76 -13.45
CA ASP A 804 2.10 19.94 -14.40
C ASP A 804 2.41 20.35 -15.85
N GLY A 805 2.56 21.66 -16.11
CA GLY A 805 3.04 22.19 -17.40
C GLY A 805 4.46 21.74 -17.76
N ARG A 806 5.41 21.76 -16.82
CA ARG A 806 6.78 21.26 -17.04
C ARG A 806 6.84 19.76 -17.28
N PHE A 807 5.95 18.96 -16.66
CA PHE A 807 5.93 17.51 -16.89
C PHE A 807 5.36 17.16 -18.28
N LEU A 808 4.32 17.87 -18.72
CA LEU A 808 3.81 17.79 -20.10
C LEU A 808 4.84 18.29 -21.13
N GLU A 809 5.58 19.35 -20.82
CA GLU A 809 6.67 19.79 -21.69
C GLU A 809 7.83 18.79 -21.70
N ALA A 810 8.16 18.16 -20.57
CA ALA A 810 9.20 17.14 -20.48
C ALA A 810 8.84 15.89 -21.29
N THR A 811 7.62 15.38 -21.20
CA THR A 811 7.19 14.23 -22.02
C THR A 811 7.10 14.60 -23.51
N ALA A 812 6.58 15.78 -23.85
CA ALA A 812 6.56 16.25 -25.24
C ALA A 812 7.97 16.52 -25.81
N ARG A 813 8.95 16.89 -24.98
CA ARG A 813 10.37 17.00 -25.37
C ARG A 813 11.02 15.62 -25.51
N LEU A 814 10.72 14.67 -24.62
CA LEU A 814 11.26 13.31 -24.66
C LEU A 814 10.75 12.57 -25.90
N HIS A 815 9.45 12.64 -26.19
CA HIS A 815 8.87 12.06 -27.39
C HIS A 815 9.46 12.70 -28.67
N LYS A 816 9.79 14.00 -28.66
CA LYS A 816 10.53 14.70 -29.74
C LYS A 816 12.00 14.29 -29.85
N ILE A 817 12.62 13.80 -28.78
CA ILE A 817 13.99 13.27 -28.79
C ILE A 817 14.00 11.85 -29.37
N GLU A 818 12.99 11.03 -29.06
CA GLU A 818 12.77 9.73 -29.73
C GLU A 818 12.53 9.94 -31.24
N ASP A 819 11.62 10.85 -31.60
CA ASP A 819 11.38 11.33 -32.97
C ASP A 819 12.65 11.82 -33.69
N ALA A 820 13.62 12.36 -32.95
CA ALA A 820 14.89 12.84 -33.49
C ALA A 820 15.95 11.72 -33.60
N LEU A 821 15.95 10.78 -32.66
CA LEU A 821 16.80 9.59 -32.69
C LEU A 821 16.42 8.69 -33.87
N GLU A 822 15.13 8.39 -34.08
CA GLU A 822 14.68 7.62 -35.25
C GLU A 822 15.08 8.28 -36.59
N ARG A 823 15.02 9.63 -36.66
CA ARG A 823 15.48 10.36 -37.85
C ARG A 823 17.00 10.34 -38.02
N MET A 824 17.77 10.34 -36.93
CA MET A 824 19.23 10.20 -36.99
C MET A 824 19.63 8.76 -37.36
N GLU A 825 18.95 7.74 -36.85
CA GLU A 825 19.15 6.35 -37.26
C GLU A 825 18.79 6.15 -38.74
N ALA A 826 17.69 6.74 -39.22
CA ALA A 826 17.34 6.73 -40.64
C ALA A 826 18.37 7.46 -41.52
N MET A 827 18.91 8.61 -41.09
CA MET A 827 19.99 9.30 -41.81
C MET A 827 21.31 8.51 -41.79
N LEU A 828 21.65 7.86 -40.67
CA LEU A 828 22.85 7.01 -40.58
C LEU A 828 22.70 5.74 -41.44
N ALA A 829 21.51 5.14 -41.48
CA ALA A 829 21.20 4.03 -42.37
C ALA A 829 21.30 4.45 -43.85
N GLN A 830 20.84 5.65 -44.22
CA GLN A 830 21.04 6.20 -45.57
C GLN A 830 22.51 6.52 -45.87
N LEU A 831 23.26 7.10 -44.93
CA LEU A 831 24.68 7.42 -45.12
C LEU A 831 25.57 6.17 -45.22
N MET A 832 25.26 5.10 -44.48
CA MET A 832 25.93 3.80 -44.64
C MET A 832 25.44 3.05 -45.90
N GLY A 833 24.17 3.20 -46.29
CA GLY A 833 23.58 2.55 -47.46
C GLY A 833 23.91 3.21 -48.81
N ALA A 834 24.36 4.46 -48.83
CA ALA A 834 24.70 5.21 -50.04
C ALA A 834 26.17 5.07 -50.48
N GLY A 835 26.97 4.24 -49.80
CA GLY A 835 28.40 4.07 -50.08
C GLY A 835 28.70 3.31 -51.38
N ASP A 836 28.07 2.13 -51.56
CA ASP A 836 28.38 1.21 -52.66
C ASP A 836 27.14 0.92 -53.51
N ALA A 837 27.08 1.57 -54.68
CA ALA A 837 25.93 1.53 -55.59
C ALA A 837 26.29 1.10 -57.02
N SER A 838 27.12 0.07 -57.20
CA SER A 838 27.33 -0.59 -58.50
C SER A 838 28.00 -1.97 -58.45
N SER A 839 27.39 -2.94 -59.14
CA SER A 839 27.94 -4.24 -59.56
C SER A 839 28.26 -5.31 -58.49
N GLU A 840 28.36 -6.55 -58.99
CA GLU A 840 29.10 -7.71 -58.44
C GLU A 840 28.98 -8.01 -56.93
N ASN A 841 27.97 -8.82 -56.56
CA ASN A 841 28.16 -10.15 -55.93
C ASN A 841 26.82 -10.75 -55.47
N SER A 842 26.20 -11.60 -56.30
CA SER A 842 24.98 -12.34 -55.94
C SER A 842 25.21 -13.81 -55.55
N GLU A 843 26.43 -14.32 -55.67
CA GLU A 843 26.72 -15.77 -55.59
C GLU A 843 27.04 -16.24 -54.15
N GLY A 844 27.85 -15.48 -53.41
CA GLY A 844 28.37 -15.87 -52.09
C GLY A 844 27.36 -15.95 -50.93
N ARG A 845 26.04 -15.93 -51.20
CA ARG A 845 24.98 -16.09 -50.18
C ARG A 845 24.14 -17.35 -50.34
N GLU A 846 24.25 -18.06 -51.46
CA GLU A 846 23.67 -19.40 -51.61
C GLU A 846 24.65 -20.50 -51.17
N GLU A 847 25.97 -20.33 -51.40
CA GLU A 847 26.99 -21.31 -50.98
C GLU A 847 26.97 -21.59 -49.48
N LEU A 848 26.88 -20.55 -48.63
CA LEU A 848 26.80 -20.68 -47.17
C LEU A 848 25.50 -21.37 -46.70
N ALA A 849 24.44 -21.34 -47.52
CA ALA A 849 23.19 -22.06 -47.24
C ALA A 849 23.25 -23.54 -47.66
N SER A 850 24.15 -23.91 -48.60
CA SER A 850 24.48 -25.31 -48.91
C SER A 850 25.40 -25.95 -47.88
N GLU A 851 26.47 -25.29 -47.42
CA GLU A 851 27.40 -25.89 -46.44
C GLU A 851 26.69 -26.31 -45.14
N ILE A 852 25.82 -25.44 -44.60
CA ILE A 852 25.02 -25.71 -43.40
C ILE A 852 24.04 -26.90 -43.59
N ARG A 853 23.73 -27.28 -44.83
CA ARG A 853 22.86 -28.42 -45.14
C ARG A 853 23.62 -29.74 -45.32
N GLU A 854 24.87 -29.73 -45.77
CA GLU A 854 25.64 -30.97 -45.96
C GLU A 854 26.19 -31.55 -44.65
N ASP A 855 26.64 -30.70 -43.71
CA ASP A 855 27.17 -31.14 -42.40
C ASP A 855 26.09 -31.72 -41.47
N SER A 856 24.81 -31.64 -41.84
CA SER A 856 23.70 -32.31 -41.13
C SER A 856 23.43 -33.75 -41.62
N ILE A 857 24.23 -34.30 -42.54
CA ILE A 857 24.07 -35.67 -43.08
C ILE A 857 25.39 -36.46 -42.99
N LYS A 858 26.00 -36.47 -41.80
CA LYS A 858 27.04 -37.42 -41.34
C LYS A 858 26.80 -37.80 -39.88
#